data_AF-A0A942LMV6-F1
#
_entry.id   AF-A0A942LMV6-F1
#
_cell.length_a   1.000
_cell.length_b   1.000
_cell.length_c   1.000
_cell.angle_alpha   90.00
_cell.angle_beta   90.00
_cell.angle_gamma   90.00
#
_symmetry.space_group_name_H-M   'P 1'
#
loop_
_entity.id
_entity.type
_entity.pdbx_description
1 polymer ?
#
loop_
_entity_poly.entity_id
_entity_poly.type
_entity_poly.pdbx_seq_one_letter_code
_entity_poly.pdbx_strand_id
1 'polypeptide(L)'
;MRRYITPLLVAFVLLSAVTLFGESNPNEAKQKAIQKLKSLKSDEFQQFHQPKRPSEQKLLMYKEATKLISSKGDNNRLQSKEEFEIDTLPASFRVPGEFEESQAVFVSWPSYAFDSKGDPVEPFTPGVGMKYKQNGGFELVDIEGYVLDLFEDSPFPIIWAELVDAIQYECTAWIRVSNLEDTVALHEYMNSLGKPLYNYEFLNDPDGENAFWARDFGPYGAYDNSNDSLFFINAQYYPWRPMDNDYPELLVSNKGYKFYSSQLETEGGNIIADGKGSAFLGDVVYWNNADSVGPGLILKEKWSTDRTRAEITKAFNLKNRYILNSLNCDGGTGHLDIYLKLIDDETFIITKFPDKYNSVNFPDYALITNNRKAISELKSAYNTPYKFLELPLPTDDNGTQNRVRCETFQQDARGFINGLIVNKSFIFPSYSNDIDGNSQQTQEVVELLKSYLPGYRIVPIDSRVLSPLGGAIHCITMQIPAENPVYIKHKAIRGIVSTKAPYEIAAVVEHRDSLVKVNCHWRIKGHPVWFIASMQALDSLYVGFIANGVQDGLEIEYYLTAETINGKIANYPITAPDGYFSFKYMDPASVADFSGVEIAISPNPATEYIEISISELNSGLQTFAQNVQIFDVLGLEVLSTSPLTSTGSGSGNSRIDVSYLPRGIYYIRIGSQTQMFVKM
;
A
#
# COMPACT_ATOMS: atom_id res chain seq x y z
N MET A 1 52.38 1.66 -23.75
CA MET A 1 52.76 0.41 -24.45
C MET A 1 53.27 -0.59 -23.41
N ARG A 2 52.38 -1.38 -22.80
CA ARG A 2 52.70 -2.63 -22.08
C ARG A 2 51.39 -3.37 -21.85
N ARG A 3 51.35 -4.56 -22.46
CA ARG A 3 50.22 -5.49 -22.56
C ARG A 3 50.05 -6.22 -21.22
N TYR A 4 48.83 -6.33 -20.71
CA TYR A 4 48.45 -7.38 -19.76
C TYR A 4 47.50 -8.33 -20.48
N ILE A 5 47.94 -9.57 -20.61
CA ILE A 5 47.23 -10.70 -21.18
C ILE A 5 46.50 -11.38 -20.02
N THR A 6 45.18 -11.46 -20.12
CA THR A 6 44.31 -12.32 -19.32
C THR A 6 44.48 -13.78 -19.75
N PRO A 7 44.41 -14.76 -18.84
CA PRO A 7 43.93 -16.08 -19.20
C PRO A 7 42.53 -16.30 -18.62
N LEU A 8 41.59 -16.49 -19.54
CA LEU A 8 40.35 -17.25 -19.34
C LEU A 8 40.70 -18.62 -18.74
N LEU A 9 40.00 -19.04 -17.68
CA LEU A 9 39.97 -20.44 -17.27
C LEU A 9 38.51 -20.89 -17.18
N VAL A 10 38.11 -21.68 -18.16
CA VAL A 10 36.83 -22.41 -18.22
C VAL A 10 37.08 -23.86 -17.77
N ALA A 11 36.24 -24.29 -16.84
CA ALA A 11 35.76 -25.63 -16.50
C ALA A 11 36.55 -26.89 -16.90
N PHE A 12 36.75 -27.79 -15.93
CA PHE A 12 36.29 -29.18 -15.96
C PHE A 12 36.70 -29.86 -14.64
N VAL A 13 35.76 -30.27 -13.79
CA VAL A 13 36.00 -31.34 -12.81
C VAL A 13 34.85 -32.33 -12.86
N LEU A 14 35.24 -33.59 -13.07
CA LEU A 14 34.45 -34.76 -13.39
C LEU A 14 33.70 -35.35 -12.18
N LEU A 15 32.53 -35.90 -12.50
CA LEU A 15 31.78 -36.92 -11.77
C LEU A 15 32.62 -38.17 -11.42
N SER A 16 32.51 -38.64 -10.18
CA SER A 16 32.63 -40.05 -9.75
C SER A 16 32.31 -40.11 -8.23
N ALA A 17 31.57 -41.04 -7.64
CA ALA A 17 31.05 -42.33 -8.05
C ALA A 17 29.79 -42.70 -7.24
N VAL A 18 28.96 -43.55 -7.83
CA VAL A 18 27.74 -44.15 -7.28
C VAL A 18 28.07 -45.29 -6.31
N THR A 19 27.37 -45.36 -5.18
CA THR A 19 27.15 -46.61 -4.44
C THR A 19 25.72 -46.72 -3.93
N LEU A 20 24.94 -47.57 -4.62
CA LEU A 20 24.01 -48.58 -4.08
C LEU A 20 23.17 -48.21 -2.84
N PHE A 21 22.04 -47.55 -3.05
CA PHE A 21 20.67 -47.99 -2.73
C PHE A 21 19.72 -47.16 -3.63
N GLY A 22 18.53 -47.68 -3.96
CA GLY A 22 17.66 -47.14 -5.02
C GLY A 22 17.02 -45.79 -4.74
N GLU A 23 17.82 -44.73 -4.69
CA GLU A 23 17.38 -43.33 -4.67
C GLU A 23 17.48 -42.75 -6.09
N SER A 24 16.40 -42.16 -6.57
CA SER A 24 16.37 -41.44 -7.84
C SER A 24 17.35 -40.28 -7.81
N ASN A 25 18.13 -40.09 -8.88
CA ASN A 25 18.97 -38.91 -9.03
C ASN A 25 18.07 -37.66 -9.10
N PRO A 26 18.18 -36.67 -8.19
CA PRO A 26 17.31 -35.48 -8.18
C PRO A 26 17.28 -34.73 -9.52
N ASN A 27 18.39 -34.73 -10.26
CA ASN A 27 18.45 -34.18 -11.60
C ASN A 27 17.59 -34.95 -12.61
N GLU A 28 17.46 -36.27 -12.47
CA GLU A 28 16.60 -37.09 -13.33
C GLU A 28 15.10 -36.85 -13.01
N ALA A 29 14.74 -36.74 -11.73
CA ALA A 29 13.38 -36.42 -11.31
C ALA A 29 12.93 -35.04 -11.82
N LYS A 30 13.80 -34.03 -11.70
CA LYS A 30 13.54 -32.68 -12.23
C LYS A 30 13.33 -32.67 -13.75
N GLN A 31 14.14 -33.41 -14.51
CA GLN A 31 13.95 -33.51 -15.97
C GLN A 31 12.63 -34.19 -16.34
N LYS A 32 12.20 -35.23 -15.59
CA LYS A 32 10.88 -35.85 -15.76
C LYS A 32 9.75 -34.87 -15.45
N ALA A 33 9.88 -34.08 -14.37
CA ALA A 33 8.91 -33.06 -14.02
C ALA A 33 8.76 -32.01 -15.12
N ILE A 34 9.88 -31.47 -15.63
CA ILE A 34 9.90 -30.54 -16.76
C ILE A 34 9.20 -31.15 -17.99
N GLN A 35 9.47 -32.42 -18.30
CA GLN A 35 8.83 -33.09 -19.46
C GLN A 35 7.31 -33.21 -19.29
N LYS A 36 6.82 -33.53 -18.09
CA LYS A 36 5.38 -33.61 -17.81
C LYS A 36 4.72 -32.24 -17.85
N LEU A 37 5.32 -31.23 -17.22
CA LEU A 37 4.81 -29.86 -17.22
C LEU A 37 4.73 -29.29 -18.65
N LYS A 38 5.73 -29.56 -19.50
CA LYS A 38 5.69 -29.21 -20.93
C LYS A 38 4.55 -29.84 -21.73
N SER A 39 3.95 -30.92 -21.22
CA SER A 39 2.83 -31.60 -21.90
C SER A 39 1.45 -31.07 -21.50
N LEU A 40 1.39 -30.26 -20.43
CA LEU A 40 0.15 -29.72 -19.89
C LEU A 40 -0.40 -28.59 -20.76
N LYS A 41 -1.72 -28.40 -20.68
CA LYS A 41 -2.44 -27.28 -21.29
C LYS A 41 -2.76 -26.19 -20.29
N SER A 42 -3.12 -25.02 -20.80
CA SER A 42 -3.37 -23.81 -19.99
C SER A 42 -4.40 -24.03 -18.88
N ASP A 43 -5.45 -24.80 -19.13
CA ASP A 43 -6.48 -25.13 -18.14
C ASP A 43 -5.98 -26.08 -17.06
N GLU A 44 -5.04 -26.98 -17.38
CA GLU A 44 -4.36 -27.84 -16.41
C GLU A 44 -3.42 -27.02 -15.51
N PHE A 45 -2.70 -26.04 -16.06
CA PHE A 45 -1.88 -25.11 -15.27
C PHE A 45 -2.74 -24.31 -14.27
N GLN A 46 -3.90 -23.81 -14.72
CA GLN A 46 -4.83 -23.09 -13.83
C GLN A 46 -5.30 -23.96 -12.66
N GLN A 47 -5.41 -25.28 -12.81
CA GLN A 47 -5.85 -26.18 -11.73
C GLN A 47 -4.86 -26.26 -10.56
N PHE A 48 -3.57 -26.01 -10.78
CA PHE A 48 -2.58 -25.95 -9.70
C PHE A 48 -2.79 -24.76 -8.77
N HIS A 49 -3.33 -23.66 -9.30
CA HIS A 49 -3.44 -22.39 -8.57
C HIS A 49 -4.86 -22.03 -8.13
N GLN A 50 -5.85 -22.90 -8.40
CA GLN A 50 -7.26 -22.67 -8.02
C GLN A 50 -7.37 -22.25 -6.54
N PRO A 51 -8.08 -21.15 -6.23
CA PRO A 51 -8.18 -20.60 -4.89
C PRO A 51 -9.01 -21.53 -4.03
N LYS A 52 -8.33 -22.42 -3.34
CA LYS A 52 -8.95 -23.24 -2.32
C LYS A 52 -8.63 -22.57 -1.00
N ARG A 53 -9.45 -21.59 -0.59
CA ARG A 53 -9.82 -21.61 0.84
C ARG A 53 -10.28 -23.04 1.07
N PRO A 54 -9.53 -23.83 1.86
CA PRO A 54 -9.76 -25.26 1.88
C PRO A 54 -11.21 -25.48 2.29
N SER A 55 -11.93 -26.29 1.52
CA SER A 55 -13.24 -26.76 1.96
C SER A 55 -13.12 -27.37 3.36
N GLU A 56 -14.21 -27.44 4.13
CA GLU A 56 -14.16 -28.08 5.44
C GLU A 56 -13.51 -29.48 5.38
N GLN A 57 -13.74 -30.21 4.28
CA GLN A 57 -13.10 -31.48 4.00
C GLN A 57 -11.58 -31.35 3.79
N LYS A 58 -11.11 -30.38 3.01
CA LYS A 58 -9.67 -30.15 2.80
C LYS A 58 -8.98 -29.67 4.09
N LEU A 59 -9.65 -28.88 4.91
CA LEU A 59 -9.15 -28.49 6.24
C LEU A 59 -9.05 -29.69 7.18
N LEU A 60 -10.00 -30.63 7.12
CA LEU A 60 -9.91 -31.88 7.87
C LEU A 60 -8.71 -32.72 7.41
N MET A 61 -8.48 -32.84 6.10
CA MET A 61 -7.30 -33.54 5.56
C MET A 61 -6.00 -32.92 6.03
N TYR A 62 -5.92 -31.59 6.05
CA TYR A 62 -4.77 -30.88 6.58
C TYR A 62 -4.52 -31.20 8.06
N LYS A 63 -5.56 -31.18 8.90
CA LYS A 63 -5.46 -31.58 10.32
C LYS A 63 -5.01 -33.03 10.48
N GLU A 64 -5.46 -33.93 9.60
CA GLU A 64 -5.02 -35.33 9.59
C GLU A 64 -3.56 -35.46 9.15
N ALA A 65 -3.14 -34.72 8.12
CA ALA A 65 -1.76 -34.67 7.64
C ALA A 65 -0.79 -34.20 8.73
N THR A 66 -1.12 -33.11 9.43
CA THR A 66 -0.34 -32.62 10.57
C THR A 66 -0.19 -33.69 11.65
N LYS A 67 -1.28 -34.37 12.04
CA LYS A 67 -1.23 -35.48 13.01
C LYS A 67 -0.33 -36.62 12.55
N LEU A 68 -0.38 -36.98 11.27
CA LEU A 68 0.47 -38.02 10.70
C LEU A 68 1.95 -37.66 10.77
N ILE A 69 2.32 -36.43 10.41
CA ILE A 69 3.70 -35.94 10.49
C ILE A 69 4.16 -35.93 11.96
N SER A 70 3.35 -35.40 12.88
CA SER A 70 3.67 -35.42 14.32
C SER A 70 3.84 -36.83 14.88
N SER A 71 2.98 -37.77 14.46
CA SER A 71 3.05 -39.17 14.91
C SER A 71 4.34 -39.89 14.48
N LYS A 72 4.97 -39.42 13.40
CA LYS A 72 6.26 -39.93 12.92
C LYS A 72 7.48 -39.29 13.62
N GLY A 73 7.24 -38.36 14.56
CA GLY A 73 8.31 -37.65 15.28
C GLY A 73 8.97 -36.54 14.47
N ASP A 74 8.43 -36.17 13.31
CA ASP A 74 9.03 -35.21 12.38
C ASP A 74 8.48 -33.79 12.61
N ASN A 75 8.38 -33.39 13.88
CA ASN A 75 7.79 -32.11 14.27
C ASN A 75 8.58 -30.91 13.74
N ASN A 76 9.85 -31.08 13.38
CA ASN A 76 10.67 -30.03 12.77
C ASN A 76 10.10 -29.57 11.42
N ARG A 77 9.35 -30.42 10.72
CA ARG A 77 8.64 -30.06 9.47
C ARG A 77 7.30 -29.36 9.69
N LEU A 78 6.88 -29.17 10.94
CA LEU A 78 5.58 -28.58 11.32
C LEU A 78 5.71 -27.27 12.11
N GLN A 79 6.90 -26.93 12.59
CA GLN A 79 7.10 -25.76 13.45
C GLN A 79 7.17 -24.48 12.63
N SER A 80 6.31 -23.52 12.94
CA SER A 80 6.69 -22.12 12.77
C SER A 80 7.84 -21.84 13.75
N LYS A 81 8.91 -21.22 13.29
CA LYS A 81 10.11 -20.95 14.10
C LYS A 81 9.96 -19.75 15.04
N GLU A 82 8.77 -19.15 15.08
CA GLU A 82 8.61 -17.79 15.60
C GLU A 82 8.54 -17.73 17.14
N GLU A 83 9.47 -16.98 17.72
CA GLU A 83 9.26 -16.33 19.00
C GLU A 83 8.48 -15.02 18.76
N PHE A 84 7.35 -14.84 19.44
CA PHE A 84 6.55 -13.62 19.29
C PHE A 84 7.21 -12.47 20.06
N GLU A 85 7.69 -11.47 19.32
CA GLU A 85 8.44 -10.33 19.88
C GLU A 85 7.65 -9.01 19.86
N ILE A 86 6.35 -9.04 19.58
CA ILE A 86 5.51 -7.82 19.45
C ILE A 86 5.54 -6.90 20.70
N ASP A 87 5.80 -7.44 21.90
CA ASP A 87 5.96 -6.66 23.13
C ASP A 87 7.25 -5.83 23.18
N THR A 88 8.19 -6.08 22.26
CA THR A 88 9.48 -5.38 22.16
C THR A 88 9.52 -4.36 21.02
N LEU A 89 8.38 -4.13 20.36
CA LEU A 89 8.24 -3.07 19.36
C LEU A 89 8.70 -1.71 19.91
N PRO A 90 9.28 -0.84 19.07
CA PRO A 90 9.60 0.53 19.47
C PRO A 90 8.36 1.22 20.06
N ALA A 91 8.56 2.00 21.12
CA ALA A 91 7.46 2.67 21.83
C ALA A 91 6.61 3.60 20.94
N SER A 92 7.18 4.07 19.83
CA SER A 92 6.41 4.68 18.76
C SER A 92 7.17 4.50 17.43
N PHE A 93 6.39 4.33 16.37
CA PHE A 93 6.80 4.09 14.98
C PHE A 93 5.66 4.43 14.03
N ARG A 94 5.89 4.40 12.72
CA ARG A 94 4.82 4.55 11.73
C ARG A 94 4.92 3.51 10.62
N VAL A 95 3.76 3.06 10.15
CA VAL A 95 3.63 2.31 8.90
C VAL A 95 3.43 3.32 7.77
N PRO A 96 4.27 3.34 6.72
CA PRO A 96 4.12 4.25 5.60
C PRO A 96 2.90 3.90 4.73
N GLY A 97 2.38 4.90 4.02
CA GLY A 97 1.41 4.65 2.94
C GLY A 97 2.09 4.00 1.74
N GLU A 98 1.35 3.21 0.95
CA GLU A 98 1.88 2.57 -0.27
C GLU A 98 2.40 3.58 -1.30
N PHE A 99 1.84 4.79 -1.30
CA PHE A 99 2.25 5.91 -2.17
C PHE A 99 3.58 6.57 -1.76
N GLU A 100 4.20 6.15 -0.66
CA GLU A 100 5.52 6.63 -0.25
C GLU A 100 6.66 5.91 -0.99
N GLU A 101 7.87 6.46 -0.90
CA GLU A 101 9.06 5.95 -1.60
C GLU A 101 9.35 4.49 -1.23
N SER A 102 9.55 3.66 -2.26
CA SER A 102 9.88 2.24 -2.14
C SER A 102 11.23 1.94 -2.79
N GLN A 103 12.09 1.19 -2.10
CA GLN A 103 13.41 0.76 -2.60
C GLN A 103 13.35 -0.51 -3.45
N ALA A 104 12.31 -1.33 -3.23
CA ALA A 104 12.12 -2.58 -3.93
C ALA A 104 10.63 -2.95 -3.95
N VAL A 105 10.27 -3.89 -4.82
CA VAL A 105 8.99 -4.60 -4.76
C VAL A 105 9.29 -6.09 -4.77
N PHE A 106 8.75 -6.79 -3.79
CA PHE A 106 8.84 -8.23 -3.64
C PHE A 106 7.72 -8.93 -4.44
N VAL A 107 8.11 -9.94 -5.22
CA VAL A 107 7.23 -10.86 -5.95
C VAL A 107 7.69 -12.31 -5.73
N SER A 108 6.74 -13.24 -5.66
CA SER A 108 7.00 -14.69 -5.64
C SER A 108 6.76 -15.25 -7.03
N TRP A 109 7.81 -15.70 -7.73
CA TRP A 109 7.64 -16.24 -9.09
C TRP A 109 7.04 -17.65 -9.01
N PRO A 110 5.96 -17.98 -9.75
CA PRO A 110 5.27 -19.25 -9.61
C PRO A 110 6.17 -20.45 -9.89
N SER A 111 6.01 -21.50 -9.08
CA SER A 111 6.77 -22.74 -9.20
C SER A 111 5.91 -23.98 -8.94
N TYR A 112 6.39 -25.13 -9.42
CA TYR A 112 5.74 -26.43 -9.27
C TYR A 112 6.64 -27.40 -8.52
N ALA A 113 6.21 -27.84 -7.33
CA ALA A 113 6.87 -28.91 -6.60
C ALA A 113 6.67 -30.27 -7.29
N PHE A 114 7.66 -31.16 -7.20
CA PHE A 114 7.58 -32.51 -7.74
C PHE A 114 8.16 -33.58 -6.80
N ASP A 115 7.71 -34.82 -6.95
CA ASP A 115 8.21 -35.98 -6.20
C ASP A 115 9.34 -36.75 -6.93
N SER A 116 9.81 -37.87 -6.36
CA SER A 116 10.85 -38.75 -6.96
C SER A 116 10.51 -39.32 -8.33
N LYS A 117 9.25 -39.31 -8.73
CA LYS A 117 8.80 -39.72 -10.07
C LYS A 117 8.70 -38.55 -11.04
N GLY A 118 8.96 -37.33 -10.58
CA GLY A 118 8.73 -36.08 -11.29
C GLY A 118 7.24 -35.82 -11.50
N ASP A 119 6.35 -36.34 -10.67
CA ASP A 119 4.93 -35.96 -10.69
C ASP A 119 4.76 -34.65 -9.92
N PRO A 120 3.99 -33.66 -10.44
CA PRO A 120 3.62 -32.47 -9.69
C PRO A 120 2.88 -32.81 -8.38
N VAL A 121 3.16 -32.05 -7.32
CA VAL A 121 2.55 -32.23 -5.98
C VAL A 121 2.15 -30.89 -5.39
N GLU A 122 1.10 -30.87 -4.55
CA GLU A 122 0.72 -29.66 -3.81
C GLU A 122 1.64 -29.50 -2.59
N PRO A 123 2.42 -28.41 -2.46
CA PRO A 123 3.26 -28.19 -1.28
C PRO A 123 2.43 -28.05 -0.01
N PHE A 124 2.80 -28.77 1.04
CA PHE A 124 2.12 -28.71 2.34
C PHE A 124 3.00 -28.06 3.41
N THR A 125 4.19 -28.61 3.64
CA THR A 125 5.23 -28.05 4.53
C THR A 125 6.60 -28.25 3.87
N PRO A 126 7.69 -27.64 4.39
CA PRO A 126 9.02 -27.82 3.79
C PRO A 126 9.37 -29.29 3.56
N GLY A 127 9.66 -29.64 2.31
CA GLY A 127 10.01 -30.99 1.87
C GLY A 127 8.85 -32.00 1.82
N VAL A 128 7.60 -31.62 2.11
CA VAL A 128 6.44 -32.53 2.12
C VAL A 128 5.31 -32.00 1.24
N GLY A 129 4.91 -32.83 0.28
CA GLY A 129 3.79 -32.58 -0.62
C GLY A 129 2.59 -33.46 -0.30
N MET A 130 1.42 -33.02 -0.75
CA MET A 130 0.17 -33.76 -0.71
C MET A 130 -0.28 -34.11 -2.13
N LYS A 131 -0.60 -35.40 -2.35
CA LYS A 131 -1.32 -35.87 -3.54
C LYS A 131 -2.73 -36.29 -3.16
N TYR A 132 -3.71 -35.83 -3.93
CA TYR A 132 -5.11 -36.19 -3.73
C TYR A 132 -5.46 -37.44 -4.52
N LYS A 133 -6.13 -38.38 -3.86
CA LYS A 133 -6.60 -39.63 -4.44
C LYS A 133 -7.99 -39.42 -5.02
N GLN A 134 -8.30 -40.11 -6.11
CA GLN A 134 -9.61 -40.04 -6.78
C GLN A 134 -10.79 -40.42 -5.85
N ASN A 135 -10.53 -41.19 -4.79
CA ASN A 135 -11.54 -41.58 -3.80
C ASN A 135 -11.77 -40.52 -2.69
N GLY A 136 -11.20 -39.32 -2.82
CA GLY A 136 -11.39 -38.24 -1.85
C GLY A 136 -10.50 -38.36 -0.61
N GLY A 137 -9.39 -39.09 -0.67
CA GLY A 137 -8.33 -39.12 0.35
C GLY A 137 -7.05 -38.42 -0.11
N PHE A 138 -5.98 -38.49 0.69
CA PHE A 138 -4.67 -37.97 0.33
C PHE A 138 -3.54 -38.99 0.59
N GLU A 139 -2.36 -38.68 0.08
CA GLU A 139 -1.09 -39.26 0.51
C GLU A 139 -0.04 -38.16 0.67
N LEU A 140 0.82 -38.33 1.67
CA LEU A 140 2.01 -37.50 1.86
C LEU A 140 3.17 -38.12 1.09
N VAL A 141 3.86 -37.28 0.35
CA VAL A 141 5.04 -37.64 -0.45
C VAL A 141 6.14 -36.63 -0.18
N ASP A 142 7.40 -37.06 -0.30
CA ASP A 142 8.51 -36.13 -0.21
C ASP A 142 8.59 -35.28 -1.48
N ILE A 143 8.91 -34.00 -1.30
CA ILE A 143 9.21 -33.07 -2.39
C ILE A 143 10.71 -33.20 -2.70
N GLU A 144 11.02 -33.52 -3.95
CA GLU A 144 12.41 -33.62 -4.44
C GLU A 144 12.95 -32.29 -4.96
N GLY A 145 12.06 -31.36 -5.28
CA GLY A 145 12.42 -30.03 -5.73
C GLY A 145 11.27 -29.28 -6.39
N TYR A 146 11.62 -28.15 -6.98
CA TYR A 146 10.70 -27.23 -7.65
C TYR A 146 11.16 -26.97 -9.08
N VAL A 147 10.19 -26.69 -9.95
CA VAL A 147 10.41 -26.21 -11.32
C VAL A 147 9.75 -24.85 -11.44
N LEU A 148 10.54 -23.82 -11.78
CA LEU A 148 10.02 -22.48 -12.04
C LEU A 148 9.05 -22.52 -13.24
N ASP A 149 7.91 -21.83 -13.13
CA ASP A 149 6.99 -21.72 -14.25
C ASP A 149 7.55 -20.75 -15.30
N LEU A 150 7.93 -21.32 -16.45
CA LEU A 150 8.41 -20.61 -17.64
C LEU A 150 7.81 -21.24 -18.91
N PHE A 151 6.69 -21.96 -18.77
CA PHE A 151 6.14 -22.77 -19.85
C PHE A 151 5.26 -21.92 -20.78
N GLU A 152 5.40 -22.13 -22.09
CA GLU A 152 4.64 -21.39 -23.12
C GLU A 152 3.12 -21.59 -22.99
N ASP A 153 2.68 -22.80 -22.66
CA ASP A 153 1.26 -23.13 -22.46
C ASP A 153 0.73 -22.67 -21.08
N SER A 154 1.60 -22.20 -20.16
CA SER A 154 1.18 -21.61 -18.88
C SER A 154 0.80 -20.14 -19.09
N PRO A 155 -0.37 -19.69 -18.60
CA PRO A 155 -0.78 -18.30 -18.74
C PRO A 155 -0.18 -17.37 -17.67
N PHE A 156 0.51 -17.90 -16.66
CA PHE A 156 1.02 -17.13 -15.54
C PHE A 156 2.33 -16.38 -15.81
N PRO A 157 3.41 -16.99 -16.35
CA PRO A 157 4.73 -16.38 -16.31
C PRO A 157 4.84 -15.06 -17.08
N ILE A 158 3.98 -14.83 -18.08
CA ILE A 158 3.92 -13.56 -18.80
C ILE A 158 3.49 -12.40 -17.89
N ILE A 159 2.60 -12.64 -16.93
CA ILE A 159 2.14 -11.61 -15.97
C ILE A 159 3.32 -11.19 -15.08
N TRP A 160 4.08 -12.15 -14.56
CA TRP A 160 5.26 -11.85 -13.75
C TRP A 160 6.36 -11.18 -14.57
N ALA A 161 6.53 -11.56 -15.84
CA ALA A 161 7.46 -10.89 -16.74
C ALA A 161 7.08 -9.42 -16.98
N GLU A 162 5.82 -9.13 -17.29
CA GLU A 162 5.31 -7.75 -17.45
C GLU A 162 5.42 -6.95 -16.16
N LEU A 163 5.09 -7.58 -15.04
CA LEU A 163 5.14 -6.96 -13.72
C LEU A 163 6.56 -6.61 -13.30
N VAL A 164 7.50 -7.55 -13.39
CA VAL A 164 8.91 -7.33 -13.07
C VAL A 164 9.52 -6.29 -14.00
N ASP A 165 9.18 -6.32 -15.28
CA ASP A 165 9.61 -5.32 -16.27
C ASP A 165 9.10 -3.91 -15.92
N ALA A 166 7.86 -3.81 -15.41
CA ALA A 166 7.32 -2.56 -14.92
C ALA A 166 7.98 -2.10 -13.60
N ILE A 167 8.23 -3.01 -12.66
CA ILE A 167 8.85 -2.70 -11.36
C ILE A 167 10.29 -2.20 -11.53
N GLN A 168 11.10 -2.88 -12.34
CA GLN A 168 12.54 -2.59 -12.50
C GLN A 168 12.83 -1.18 -13.04
N TYR A 169 11.82 -0.52 -13.62
CA TYR A 169 11.88 0.88 -14.02
C TYR A 169 11.90 1.86 -12.84
N GLU A 170 11.25 1.50 -11.73
CA GLU A 170 11.06 2.37 -10.56
C GLU A 170 11.99 2.02 -9.40
N CYS A 171 12.23 0.73 -9.17
CA CYS A 171 13.03 0.25 -8.05
C CYS A 171 13.49 -1.20 -8.28
N THR A 172 14.20 -1.81 -7.33
CA THR A 172 14.71 -3.17 -7.49
C THR A 172 13.55 -4.18 -7.43
N ALA A 173 13.43 -5.07 -8.43
CA ALA A 173 12.52 -6.20 -8.35
C ALA A 173 13.14 -7.33 -7.51
N TRP A 174 12.57 -7.62 -6.34
CA TRP A 174 12.97 -8.74 -5.48
C TRP A 174 12.16 -9.97 -5.85
N ILE A 175 12.79 -10.97 -6.46
CA ILE A 175 12.11 -12.12 -7.08
C ILE A 175 12.45 -13.37 -6.27
N ARG A 176 11.47 -13.91 -5.53
CA ARG A 176 11.62 -15.22 -4.86
C ARG A 176 11.62 -16.34 -5.89
N VAL A 177 12.62 -17.20 -5.78
CA VAL A 177 12.80 -18.41 -6.58
C VAL A 177 13.21 -19.56 -5.67
N SER A 178 12.75 -20.77 -5.97
CA SER A 178 13.06 -21.92 -5.12
C SER A 178 14.46 -22.50 -5.34
N ASN A 179 15.07 -22.20 -6.49
CA ASN A 179 16.43 -22.64 -6.82
C ASN A 179 17.12 -21.62 -7.72
N LEU A 180 18.28 -21.13 -7.29
CA LEU A 180 19.09 -20.18 -8.06
C LEU A 180 19.57 -20.73 -9.41
N GLU A 181 19.69 -22.04 -9.57
CA GLU A 181 20.08 -22.66 -10.87
C GLU A 181 19.04 -22.39 -11.97
N ASP A 182 17.77 -22.19 -11.60
CA ASP A 182 16.68 -21.92 -12.56
C ASP A 182 16.67 -20.48 -13.09
N THR A 183 17.47 -19.59 -12.47
CA THR A 183 17.52 -18.17 -12.84
C THR A 183 18.10 -17.95 -14.24
N VAL A 184 18.93 -18.88 -14.75
CA VAL A 184 19.44 -18.83 -16.13
C VAL A 184 18.28 -18.96 -17.12
N ALA A 185 17.38 -19.91 -16.90
CA ALA A 185 16.21 -20.10 -17.75
C ALA A 185 15.25 -18.90 -17.66
N LEU A 186 15.10 -18.30 -16.47
CA LEU A 186 14.32 -17.08 -16.29
C LEU A 186 14.92 -15.91 -17.08
N HIS A 187 16.25 -15.73 -17.08
CA HIS A 187 16.90 -14.74 -17.92
C HIS A 187 16.64 -14.96 -19.41
N GLU A 188 16.76 -16.21 -19.87
CA GLU A 188 16.47 -16.55 -21.27
C GLU A 188 15.01 -16.26 -21.63
N TYR A 189 14.07 -16.61 -20.75
CA TYR A 189 12.65 -16.32 -20.90
C TYR A 189 12.38 -14.81 -21.01
N MET A 190 12.89 -14.02 -20.06
CA MET A 190 12.75 -12.57 -20.04
C MET A 190 13.37 -11.91 -21.29
N ASN A 191 14.54 -12.37 -21.73
CA ASN A 191 15.16 -11.90 -22.97
C ASN A 191 14.33 -12.26 -24.22
N SER A 192 13.73 -13.45 -24.26
CA SER A 192 12.90 -13.89 -25.39
C SER A 192 11.65 -13.01 -25.57
N LEU A 193 11.15 -12.44 -24.46
CA LEU A 193 10.04 -11.48 -24.44
C LEU A 193 10.48 -10.04 -24.74
N GLY A 194 11.78 -9.78 -24.91
CA GLY A 194 12.30 -8.42 -25.07
C GLY A 194 12.27 -7.60 -23.77
N LYS A 195 12.21 -8.25 -22.60
CA LYS A 195 12.10 -7.65 -21.27
C LYS A 195 13.30 -8.03 -20.40
N PRO A 196 14.54 -7.70 -20.79
CA PRO A 196 15.73 -8.12 -20.05
C PRO A 196 15.69 -7.60 -18.61
N LEU A 197 16.11 -8.43 -17.66
CA LEU A 197 16.26 -8.04 -16.26
C LEU A 197 17.50 -7.16 -16.08
N TYR A 198 17.35 -5.95 -15.54
CA TYR A 198 18.45 -5.00 -15.31
C TYR A 198 18.48 -4.34 -13.93
N ASN A 199 17.38 -4.39 -13.16
CA ASN A 199 17.31 -3.86 -11.80
C ASN A 199 16.49 -4.82 -10.91
N TYR A 200 17.13 -5.89 -10.46
CA TYR A 200 16.50 -7.01 -9.78
C TYR A 200 17.45 -7.70 -8.80
N GLU A 201 16.88 -8.52 -7.92
CA GLU A 201 17.61 -9.43 -7.05
C GLU A 201 16.83 -10.74 -6.90
N PHE A 202 17.52 -11.87 -7.05
CA PHE A 202 16.94 -13.18 -6.78
C PHE A 202 17.05 -13.53 -5.29
N LEU A 203 15.92 -13.88 -4.70
CA LEU A 203 15.81 -14.33 -3.32
C LEU A 203 15.63 -15.85 -3.33
N ASN A 204 16.62 -16.58 -2.84
CA ASN A 204 16.59 -18.04 -2.84
C ASN A 204 15.76 -18.55 -1.66
N ASP A 205 14.79 -19.41 -1.97
CA ASP A 205 13.97 -20.10 -0.97
C ASP A 205 13.93 -21.62 -1.21
N PRO A 206 14.87 -22.38 -0.64
CA PRO A 206 14.94 -23.82 -0.87
C PRO A 206 13.76 -24.58 -0.25
N ASP A 207 13.04 -23.98 0.72
CA ASP A 207 11.88 -24.60 1.33
C ASP A 207 10.66 -24.56 0.38
N GLY A 208 10.65 -23.61 -0.57
CA GLY A 208 9.64 -23.43 -1.61
C GLY A 208 8.47 -22.56 -1.17
N GLU A 209 7.38 -22.54 -1.95
CA GLU A 209 6.17 -21.74 -1.67
C GLU A 209 4.90 -22.58 -1.54
N ASN A 210 3.90 -22.09 -0.79
CA ASN A 210 2.54 -22.64 -0.86
C ASN A 210 1.69 -21.89 -1.89
N ALA A 211 1.91 -20.59 -2.06
CA ALA A 211 1.25 -19.73 -3.04
C ALA A 211 2.07 -18.48 -3.36
N PHE A 212 1.69 -17.78 -4.42
CA PHE A 212 2.40 -16.60 -4.92
C PHE A 212 1.86 -15.25 -4.42
N TRP A 213 0.91 -15.25 -3.47
CA TRP A 213 0.20 -14.05 -2.99
C TRP A 213 1.04 -13.18 -2.06
N ALA A 214 2.14 -12.63 -2.58
CA ALA A 214 3.15 -11.88 -1.82
C ALA A 214 2.58 -10.68 -1.04
N ARG A 215 1.45 -10.12 -1.48
CA ARG A 215 0.74 -9.07 -0.74
C ARG A 215 0.27 -9.54 0.62
N ASP A 216 -0.27 -10.75 0.69
CA ASP A 216 -0.99 -11.18 1.87
C ASP A 216 -0.04 -11.61 2.97
N PHE A 217 1.02 -12.33 2.60
CA PHE A 217 2.03 -12.82 3.54
C PHE A 217 3.25 -11.90 3.66
N GLY A 218 3.48 -10.98 2.73
CA GLY A 218 4.71 -10.18 2.70
C GLY A 218 4.95 -9.33 3.97
N PRO A 219 6.20 -8.95 4.25
CA PRO A 219 6.55 -8.24 5.48
C PRO A 219 6.03 -6.79 5.47
N TYR A 220 5.44 -6.34 6.58
CA TYR A 220 4.99 -4.95 6.74
C TYR A 220 6.14 -4.05 7.18
N GLY A 221 6.61 -3.17 6.31
CA GLY A 221 7.64 -2.20 6.67
C GLY A 221 7.12 -1.09 7.59
N ALA A 222 7.94 -0.67 8.55
CA ALA A 222 7.66 0.44 9.45
C ALA A 222 8.94 1.22 9.77
N TYR A 223 8.79 2.51 10.09
CA TYR A 223 9.89 3.35 10.51
C TYR A 223 9.76 3.71 11.98
N ASP A 224 10.87 3.67 12.71
CA ASP A 224 10.94 4.19 14.08
C ASP A 224 10.68 5.71 14.17
N ASN A 225 10.61 6.23 15.40
CA ASN A 225 10.17 7.59 15.71
C ASN A 225 10.84 8.75 14.95
N SER A 226 12.05 8.58 14.45
CA SER A 226 12.78 9.62 13.70
C SER A 226 12.68 9.43 12.18
N ASN A 227 11.83 8.52 11.71
CA ASN A 227 11.87 7.97 10.36
C ASN A 227 13.27 7.42 10.02
N ASP A 228 13.99 6.96 11.04
CA ASP A 228 15.43 6.76 11.00
C ASP A 228 15.76 5.31 10.66
N SER A 229 15.14 4.33 11.30
CA SER A 229 15.39 2.91 10.98
C SER A 229 14.16 2.21 10.43
N LEU A 230 14.33 1.58 9.26
CA LEU A 230 13.37 0.64 8.71
C LEU A 230 13.46 -0.68 9.48
N PHE A 231 12.32 -1.19 9.91
CA PHE A 231 12.14 -2.54 10.44
C PHE A 231 10.86 -3.12 9.88
N PHE A 232 10.64 -4.41 10.10
CA PHE A 232 9.47 -5.11 9.58
C PHE A 232 8.66 -5.78 10.67
N ILE A 233 7.36 -5.88 10.42
CA ILE A 233 6.40 -6.61 11.25
C ILE A 233 5.89 -7.79 10.42
N ASN A 234 5.84 -8.98 11.01
CA ASN A 234 5.12 -10.13 10.44
C ASN A 234 3.82 -10.32 11.16
N ALA A 235 2.74 -10.38 10.40
CA ALA A 235 1.49 -10.92 10.87
C ALA A 235 1.43 -12.40 10.48
N GLN A 236 0.71 -13.19 11.26
CA GLN A 236 0.44 -14.57 10.89
C GLN A 236 -0.43 -14.63 9.64
N TYR A 237 -0.17 -15.62 8.80
CA TYR A 237 -0.93 -15.92 7.60
C TYR A 237 -1.80 -17.18 7.76
N TYR A 238 -2.35 -17.72 6.67
CA TYR A 238 -3.30 -18.82 6.75
C TYR A 238 -2.68 -20.10 7.37
N PRO A 239 -3.47 -20.85 8.17
CA PRO A 239 -3.04 -22.11 8.79
C PRO A 239 -2.42 -23.13 7.84
N TRP A 240 -2.91 -23.18 6.60
CA TRP A 240 -2.50 -24.13 5.57
C TRP A 240 -1.41 -23.60 4.62
N ARG A 241 -0.83 -22.43 4.91
CA ARG A 241 0.28 -21.84 4.14
C ARG A 241 1.50 -21.53 5.01
N PRO A 242 2.06 -22.52 5.75
CA PRO A 242 3.17 -22.28 6.67
C PRO A 242 4.44 -21.79 5.99
N MET A 243 4.71 -22.19 4.74
CA MET A 243 5.91 -21.78 4.01
C MET A 243 5.83 -20.33 3.55
N ASP A 244 4.63 -19.86 3.24
CA ASP A 244 4.39 -18.43 2.94
C ASP A 244 4.42 -17.59 4.22
N ASN A 245 3.92 -18.13 5.35
CA ASN A 245 3.93 -17.47 6.66
C ASN A 245 5.33 -17.16 7.18
N ASP A 246 6.27 -18.09 6.98
CA ASP A 246 7.61 -18.02 7.56
C ASP A 246 8.62 -17.28 6.65
N TYR A 247 8.31 -17.17 5.36
CA TYR A 247 9.20 -16.52 4.39
C TYR A 247 9.51 -15.04 4.68
N PRO A 248 8.58 -14.19 5.16
CA PRO A 248 8.84 -12.79 5.48
C PRO A 248 9.99 -12.62 6.46
N GLU A 249 10.04 -13.44 7.51
CA GLU A 249 11.14 -13.45 8.50
C GLU A 249 12.47 -13.78 7.83
N LEU A 250 12.50 -14.85 7.02
CA LEU A 250 13.67 -15.26 6.27
C LEU A 250 14.17 -14.14 5.35
N LEU A 251 13.26 -13.52 4.60
CA LEU A 251 13.55 -12.42 3.67
C LEU A 251 14.21 -11.26 4.41
N VAL A 252 13.56 -10.71 5.42
CA VAL A 252 14.05 -9.47 6.06
C VAL A 252 15.28 -9.72 6.93
N SER A 253 15.39 -10.90 7.55
CA SER A 253 16.58 -11.30 8.32
C SER A 253 17.80 -11.45 7.42
N ASN A 254 17.64 -12.05 6.23
CA ASN A 254 18.73 -12.15 5.24
C ASN A 254 19.18 -10.78 4.72
N LYS A 255 18.29 -9.79 4.73
CA LYS A 255 18.60 -8.39 4.41
C LYS A 255 19.23 -7.62 5.57
N GLY A 256 19.27 -8.21 6.78
CA GLY A 256 19.82 -7.58 7.98
C GLY A 256 18.89 -6.57 8.63
N TYR A 257 17.59 -6.60 8.31
CA TYR A 257 16.61 -5.74 8.97
C TYR A 257 16.17 -6.30 10.31
N LYS A 258 15.80 -5.40 11.22
CA LYS A 258 15.07 -5.78 12.43
C LYS A 258 13.66 -6.22 12.06
N PHE A 259 13.14 -7.15 12.85
CA PHE A 259 11.91 -7.84 12.58
C PHE A 259 11.15 -8.10 13.88
N TYR A 260 9.82 -8.07 13.83
CA TYR A 260 8.96 -8.35 14.97
C TYR A 260 7.75 -9.19 14.53
N SER A 261 7.58 -10.37 15.13
CA SER A 261 6.42 -11.23 14.86
C SER A 261 5.24 -10.91 15.77
N SER A 262 4.06 -10.83 15.17
CA SER A 262 2.76 -10.69 15.80
C SER A 262 1.99 -12.01 15.74
N GLN A 263 1.16 -12.28 16.74
CA GLN A 263 0.15 -13.37 16.69
C GLN A 263 -1.09 -12.99 15.87
N LEU A 264 -1.23 -11.72 15.48
CA LEU A 264 -2.36 -11.24 14.70
C LEU A 264 -2.39 -11.96 13.36
N GLU A 265 -3.50 -12.60 13.03
CA GLU A 265 -3.73 -13.10 11.68
C GLU A 265 -4.37 -12.01 10.83
N THR A 266 -3.65 -11.55 9.82
CA THR A 266 -4.17 -10.57 8.86
C THR A 266 -3.40 -10.67 7.56
N GLU A 267 -4.06 -10.28 6.49
CA GLU A 267 -3.51 -10.26 5.14
C GLU A 267 -3.20 -8.83 4.72
N GLY A 268 -2.09 -8.61 4.00
CA GLY A 268 -1.71 -7.29 3.51
C GLY A 268 -2.73 -6.65 2.56
N GLY A 269 -3.48 -7.45 1.80
CA GLY A 269 -4.57 -6.93 0.95
C GLY A 269 -5.74 -6.35 1.75
N ASN A 270 -5.84 -6.71 3.03
CA ASN A 270 -6.90 -6.24 3.92
C ASN A 270 -6.47 -5.06 4.82
N ILE A 271 -5.31 -4.45 4.61
CA ILE A 271 -4.88 -3.26 5.35
C ILE A 271 -4.42 -2.15 4.41
N ILE A 272 -5.01 -0.96 4.58
CA ILE A 272 -4.62 0.26 3.86
C ILE A 272 -4.20 1.30 4.90
N ALA A 273 -2.91 1.65 4.94
CA ALA A 273 -2.36 2.66 5.85
C ALA A 273 -2.27 4.04 5.17
N ASP A 274 -2.57 5.10 5.91
CA ASP A 274 -2.47 6.49 5.42
C ASP A 274 -1.06 7.10 5.53
N GLY A 275 -0.11 6.37 6.12
CA GLY A 275 1.26 6.87 6.38
C GLY A 275 1.34 7.90 7.52
N LYS A 276 0.21 8.31 8.10
CA LYS A 276 0.06 9.39 9.09
C LYS A 276 -0.57 8.91 10.42
N GLY A 277 -0.70 7.60 10.60
CA GLY A 277 -1.14 6.95 11.84
C GLY A 277 -2.58 6.43 11.82
N SER A 278 -3.23 6.37 10.66
CA SER A 278 -4.51 5.70 10.48
C SER A 278 -4.38 4.49 9.54
N ALA A 279 -5.19 3.45 9.79
CA ALA A 279 -5.36 2.37 8.83
C ALA A 279 -6.82 1.91 8.73
N PHE A 280 -7.15 1.36 7.57
CA PHE A 280 -8.45 0.83 7.19
C PHE A 280 -8.33 -0.67 6.96
N LEU A 281 -9.24 -1.45 7.53
CA LEU A 281 -9.29 -2.90 7.33
C LEU A 281 -10.72 -3.38 7.10
N GLY A 282 -10.88 -4.47 6.37
CA GLY A 282 -12.14 -5.22 6.28
C GLY A 282 -12.35 -6.06 7.53
N ASP A 283 -13.61 -6.28 7.88
CA ASP A 283 -14.00 -7.08 9.05
C ASP A 283 -13.66 -8.58 8.95
N VAL A 284 -13.15 -9.06 7.81
CA VAL A 284 -12.58 -10.41 7.63
C VAL A 284 -11.50 -10.73 8.69
N VAL A 285 -10.75 -9.71 9.15
CA VAL A 285 -9.74 -9.85 10.20
C VAL A 285 -10.30 -10.41 11.51
N TYR A 286 -11.58 -10.15 11.84
CA TYR A 286 -12.19 -10.72 13.04
C TYR A 286 -12.45 -12.22 12.88
N TRP A 287 -12.80 -12.67 11.68
CA TRP A 287 -13.09 -14.07 11.42
C TRP A 287 -11.80 -14.89 11.47
N ASN A 288 -10.71 -14.39 10.89
CA ASN A 288 -9.39 -15.03 10.91
C ASN A 288 -8.88 -15.26 12.34
N ASN A 289 -9.13 -14.30 13.24
CA ASN A 289 -8.66 -14.40 14.63
C ASN A 289 -9.66 -15.09 15.59
N ALA A 290 -10.86 -15.45 15.14
CA ALA A 290 -11.89 -16.08 15.98
C ALA A 290 -11.83 -17.62 16.02
N ASP A 291 -10.98 -18.23 15.20
CA ASP A 291 -10.76 -19.67 15.19
C ASP A 291 -9.61 -20.10 16.12
N SER A 292 -9.42 -21.42 16.24
CA SER A 292 -8.42 -22.00 17.16
C SER A 292 -7.29 -22.71 16.41
N VAL A 293 -7.04 -22.36 15.15
CA VAL A 293 -6.03 -23.00 14.31
C VAL A 293 -5.20 -21.89 13.66
N GLY A 294 -3.91 -21.82 13.98
CA GLY A 294 -2.97 -20.88 13.37
C GLY A 294 -2.08 -21.53 12.31
N PRO A 295 -1.08 -20.79 11.80
CA PRO A 295 -0.05 -21.28 10.87
C PRO A 295 0.53 -22.64 11.24
N GLY A 296 0.78 -23.47 10.23
CA GLY A 296 1.22 -24.86 10.41
C GLY A 296 0.16 -25.78 11.02
N LEU A 297 -1.09 -25.32 11.09
CA LEU A 297 -2.24 -26.00 11.73
C LEU A 297 -2.03 -26.24 13.22
N ILE A 298 -1.24 -25.38 13.86
CA ILE A 298 -0.98 -25.38 15.30
C ILE A 298 -2.20 -24.80 16.03
N LEU A 299 -2.55 -25.36 17.19
CA LEU A 299 -3.65 -24.83 17.98
C LEU A 299 -3.28 -23.48 18.59
N LYS A 300 -4.16 -22.48 18.42
CA LYS A 300 -4.03 -21.14 18.99
C LYS A 300 -5.22 -20.77 19.87
N GLU A 301 -5.06 -19.69 20.63
CA GLU A 301 -6.15 -19.08 21.38
C GLU A 301 -7.09 -18.32 20.45
N LYS A 302 -8.40 -18.45 20.67
CA LYS A 302 -9.43 -17.65 19.99
C LYS A 302 -9.46 -16.23 20.54
N TRP A 303 -9.50 -15.23 19.67
CA TRP A 303 -9.59 -13.85 20.10
C TRP A 303 -11.03 -13.33 20.06
N SER A 304 -11.36 -12.46 21.02
CA SER A 304 -12.56 -11.62 20.90
C SER A 304 -12.30 -10.48 19.92
N THR A 305 -13.37 -9.89 19.37
CA THR A 305 -13.27 -8.71 18.50
C THR A 305 -12.49 -7.57 19.17
N ASP A 306 -12.64 -7.35 20.48
CA ASP A 306 -11.94 -6.30 21.20
C ASP A 306 -10.45 -6.60 21.39
N ARG A 307 -10.08 -7.87 21.58
CA ARG A 307 -8.66 -8.27 21.57
C ARG A 307 -8.06 -8.08 20.18
N THR A 308 -8.71 -8.56 19.11
CA THR A 308 -8.22 -8.37 17.74
C THR A 308 -8.02 -6.88 17.43
N ARG A 309 -8.95 -6.02 17.84
CA ARG A 309 -8.81 -4.56 17.72
C ARG A 309 -7.57 -4.02 18.43
N ALA A 310 -7.34 -4.43 19.68
CA ALA A 310 -6.18 -4.01 20.46
C ALA A 310 -4.87 -4.44 19.79
N GLU A 311 -4.80 -5.68 19.33
CA GLU A 311 -3.63 -6.23 18.65
C GLU A 311 -3.36 -5.57 17.29
N ILE A 312 -4.38 -5.23 16.50
CA ILE A 312 -4.21 -4.42 15.27
C ILE A 312 -3.59 -3.06 15.60
N THR A 313 -4.12 -2.36 16.62
CA THR A 313 -3.58 -1.04 17.00
C THR A 313 -2.14 -1.13 17.49
N LYS A 314 -1.82 -2.16 18.26
CA LYS A 314 -0.46 -2.41 18.77
C LYS A 314 0.52 -2.76 17.65
N ALA A 315 0.15 -3.72 16.79
CA ALA A 315 1.01 -4.22 15.72
C ALA A 315 1.41 -3.12 14.73
N PHE A 316 0.52 -2.17 14.44
CA PHE A 316 0.75 -1.12 13.44
C PHE A 316 0.87 0.30 14.02
N ASN A 317 0.95 0.44 15.35
CA ASN A 317 1.00 1.71 16.10
C ASN A 317 -0.02 2.76 15.60
N LEU A 318 -1.29 2.36 15.52
CA LEU A 318 -2.34 3.19 14.92
C LEU A 318 -2.97 4.15 15.94
N LYS A 319 -3.04 5.43 15.57
CA LYS A 319 -3.88 6.43 16.25
C LYS A 319 -5.35 6.19 15.95
N ASN A 320 -5.66 5.90 14.69
CA ASN A 320 -7.01 5.59 14.24
C ASN A 320 -7.04 4.26 13.52
N ARG A 321 -7.99 3.39 13.88
CA ARG A 321 -8.22 2.11 13.23
C ARG A 321 -9.67 2.05 12.78
N TYR A 322 -9.90 2.00 11.48
CA TYR A 322 -11.22 1.97 10.88
C TYR A 322 -11.50 0.59 10.30
N ILE A 323 -12.65 0.02 10.65
CA ILE A 323 -13.05 -1.32 10.22
C ILE A 323 -14.30 -1.20 9.36
N LEU A 324 -14.20 -1.69 8.13
CA LEU A 324 -15.23 -1.62 7.10
C LEU A 324 -15.84 -3.01 6.90
N ASN A 325 -17.05 -3.06 6.34
CA ASN A 325 -17.68 -4.34 6.03
C ASN A 325 -17.02 -4.96 4.80
N SER A 326 -16.65 -6.24 4.88
CA SER A 326 -16.12 -6.98 3.74
C SER A 326 -17.17 -7.15 2.65
N LEU A 327 -16.72 -7.27 1.39
CA LEU A 327 -17.60 -7.59 0.28
C LEU A 327 -17.99 -9.07 0.29
N ASN A 328 -19.12 -9.39 -0.32
CA ASN A 328 -19.61 -10.76 -0.43
C ASN A 328 -19.13 -11.44 -1.72
N CYS A 329 -18.82 -10.67 -2.77
CA CYS A 329 -18.70 -11.16 -4.15
C CYS A 329 -17.41 -10.65 -4.80
N ASP A 330 -16.29 -10.81 -4.08
CA ASP A 330 -14.97 -10.20 -4.34
C ASP A 330 -13.84 -11.22 -4.60
N GLY A 331 -14.19 -12.46 -4.92
CA GLY A 331 -13.20 -13.55 -4.98
C GLY A 331 -13.09 -14.39 -3.72
N GLY A 332 -13.84 -14.04 -2.65
CA GLY A 332 -13.88 -14.80 -1.42
C GLY A 332 -12.75 -14.46 -0.45
N THR A 333 -12.12 -13.30 -0.63
CA THR A 333 -11.05 -12.79 0.24
C THR A 333 -11.62 -11.96 1.38
N GLY A 334 -12.57 -11.06 1.09
CA GLY A 334 -13.05 -10.03 2.00
C GLY A 334 -12.14 -8.80 2.07
N HIS A 335 -11.17 -8.69 1.15
CA HIS A 335 -10.11 -7.69 1.22
C HIS A 335 -10.55 -6.31 0.70
N LEU A 336 -10.01 -5.25 1.28
CA LEU A 336 -10.30 -3.88 0.86
C LEU A 336 -9.64 -3.53 -0.48
N ASP A 337 -8.45 -4.06 -0.75
CA ASP A 337 -7.67 -3.76 -1.96
C ASP A 337 -8.36 -4.18 -3.27
N ILE A 338 -9.41 -5.01 -3.20
CA ILE A 338 -10.23 -5.39 -4.36
C ILE A 338 -11.06 -4.22 -4.88
N TYR A 339 -11.49 -3.30 -4.00
CA TYR A 339 -12.43 -2.24 -4.37
C TYR A 339 -12.02 -0.83 -3.92
N LEU A 340 -11.01 -0.70 -3.06
CA LEU A 340 -10.60 0.56 -2.43
C LEU A 340 -9.08 0.70 -2.46
N LYS A 341 -8.58 1.88 -2.85
CA LYS A 341 -7.14 2.20 -2.82
C LYS A 341 -6.92 3.63 -2.40
N LEU A 342 -5.98 3.84 -1.48
CA LEU A 342 -5.55 5.16 -1.05
C LEU A 342 -4.36 5.60 -1.92
N ILE A 343 -4.51 6.71 -2.64
CA ILE A 343 -3.51 7.17 -3.63
C ILE A 343 -2.63 8.33 -3.13
N ASP A 344 -3.09 9.02 -2.10
CA ASP A 344 -2.33 9.98 -1.29
C ASP A 344 -2.88 9.94 0.15
N ASP A 345 -2.37 10.76 1.06
CA ASP A 345 -2.77 10.76 2.46
C ASP A 345 -4.21 11.26 2.74
N GLU A 346 -5.02 11.57 1.70
CA GLU A 346 -6.40 12.04 1.83
C GLU A 346 -7.39 11.52 0.78
N THR A 347 -6.94 10.84 -0.28
CA THR A 347 -7.74 10.59 -1.47
C THR A 347 -7.79 9.10 -1.78
N PHE A 348 -9.00 8.53 -1.70
CA PHE A 348 -9.28 7.19 -2.14
C PHE A 348 -9.73 7.18 -3.61
N ILE A 349 -9.31 6.16 -4.35
CA ILE A 349 -10.06 5.65 -5.50
C ILE A 349 -10.99 4.54 -4.96
N ILE A 350 -12.22 4.45 -5.48
CA ILE A 350 -13.16 3.38 -5.16
C ILE A 350 -13.81 2.81 -6.42
N THR A 351 -14.08 1.52 -6.44
CA THR A 351 -14.80 0.87 -7.56
C THR A 351 -16.26 1.32 -7.59
N LYS A 352 -16.72 1.74 -8.77
CA LYS A 352 -18.10 2.16 -9.03
C LYS A 352 -18.84 1.08 -9.83
N PHE A 353 -19.83 0.47 -9.18
CA PHE A 353 -20.76 -0.42 -9.85
C PHE A 353 -21.77 0.40 -10.68
N PRO A 354 -22.17 -0.06 -11.87
CA PRO A 354 -23.25 0.56 -12.63
C PRO A 354 -24.60 0.55 -11.87
N ASP A 355 -25.43 1.58 -12.02
CA ASP A 355 -26.69 1.75 -11.28
C ASP A 355 -27.65 0.55 -11.39
N LYS A 356 -27.60 -0.21 -12.49
CA LYS A 356 -28.41 -1.42 -12.67
C LYS A 356 -28.17 -2.49 -11.58
N TYR A 357 -26.99 -2.50 -10.95
CA TYR A 357 -26.67 -3.40 -9.85
C TYR A 357 -27.48 -3.05 -8.59
N ASN A 358 -27.82 -1.77 -8.40
CA ASN A 358 -28.76 -1.34 -7.37
C ASN A 358 -30.16 -1.91 -7.63
N SER A 359 -30.62 -1.83 -8.89
CA SER A 359 -31.98 -2.27 -9.27
C SER A 359 -32.23 -3.77 -9.06
N VAL A 360 -31.17 -4.59 -9.04
CA VAL A 360 -31.24 -6.03 -8.76
C VAL A 360 -30.85 -6.38 -7.33
N ASN A 361 -30.65 -5.39 -6.45
CA ASN A 361 -30.19 -5.56 -5.08
C ASN A 361 -28.88 -6.37 -4.99
N PHE A 362 -27.90 -6.08 -5.86
CA PHE A 362 -26.59 -6.71 -5.76
C PHE A 362 -25.94 -6.33 -4.42
N PRO A 363 -25.50 -7.29 -3.59
CA PRO A 363 -25.11 -7.02 -2.20
C PRO A 363 -23.94 -6.03 -2.11
N ASP A 364 -22.92 -6.16 -2.97
CA ASP A 364 -21.72 -5.33 -2.86
C ASP A 364 -21.96 -3.88 -3.33
N TYR A 365 -22.99 -3.64 -4.14
CA TYR A 365 -23.37 -2.27 -4.51
C TYR A 365 -23.69 -1.44 -3.25
N ALA A 366 -24.49 -2.02 -2.34
CA ALA A 366 -24.86 -1.38 -1.09
C ALA A 366 -23.67 -1.31 -0.11
N LEU A 367 -22.85 -2.36 -0.02
CA LEU A 367 -21.68 -2.39 0.87
C LEU A 367 -20.64 -1.34 0.49
N ILE A 368 -20.29 -1.22 -0.79
CA ILE A 368 -19.35 -0.19 -1.29
C ILE A 368 -19.89 1.21 -1.01
N THR A 369 -21.19 1.44 -1.26
CA THR A 369 -21.84 2.72 -0.99
C THR A 369 -21.78 3.09 0.51
N ASN A 370 -22.06 2.12 1.38
CA ASN A 370 -22.03 2.31 2.83
C ASN A 370 -20.61 2.53 3.35
N ASN A 371 -19.64 1.74 2.89
CA ASN A 371 -18.24 1.89 3.27
C ASN A 371 -17.69 3.26 2.82
N ARG A 372 -18.01 3.71 1.60
CA ARG A 372 -17.68 5.07 1.14
C ARG A 372 -18.26 6.14 2.05
N LYS A 373 -19.54 6.02 2.39
CA LYS A 373 -20.21 6.96 3.29
C LYS A 373 -19.51 7.00 4.65
N ALA A 374 -19.25 5.82 5.25
CA ALA A 374 -18.55 5.72 6.52
C ALA A 374 -17.20 6.43 6.48
N ILE A 375 -16.38 6.19 5.45
CA ILE A 375 -15.08 6.85 5.30
C ILE A 375 -15.22 8.37 5.09
N SER A 376 -16.24 8.83 4.35
CA SER A 376 -16.46 10.27 4.11
C SER A 376 -16.83 11.07 5.36
N GLU A 377 -17.32 10.39 6.41
CA GLU A 377 -17.61 10.97 7.72
C GLU A 377 -16.36 11.03 8.63
N LEU A 378 -15.28 10.35 8.26
CA LEU A 378 -14.00 10.35 8.97
C LEU A 378 -13.16 11.57 8.61
N LYS A 379 -12.09 11.77 9.38
CA LYS A 379 -11.12 12.85 9.21
C LYS A 379 -9.74 12.29 8.88
N SER A 380 -9.08 12.89 7.89
CA SER A 380 -7.67 12.63 7.58
C SER A 380 -6.75 13.17 8.69
N ALA A 381 -5.45 12.93 8.56
CA ALA A 381 -4.43 13.53 9.43
C ALA A 381 -4.34 15.07 9.33
N TYR A 382 -5.15 15.68 8.45
CA TYR A 382 -5.34 17.11 8.27
C TYR A 382 -6.73 17.60 8.76
N ASN A 383 -7.44 16.80 9.55
CA ASN A 383 -8.78 17.12 10.08
C ASN A 383 -9.82 17.50 9.01
N THR A 384 -9.60 17.09 7.76
CA THR A 384 -10.54 17.25 6.66
C THR A 384 -11.10 15.90 6.23
N PRO A 385 -12.31 15.85 5.64
CA PRO A 385 -12.85 14.61 5.10
C PRO A 385 -11.94 13.98 4.05
N TYR A 386 -11.92 12.64 4.00
CA TYR A 386 -11.33 11.91 2.89
C TYR A 386 -12.07 12.18 1.58
N LYS A 387 -11.34 12.19 0.48
CA LYS A 387 -11.83 12.44 -0.87
C LYS A 387 -11.98 11.13 -1.64
N PHE A 388 -12.85 11.15 -2.65
CA PHE A 388 -13.13 10.00 -3.48
C PHE A 388 -13.02 10.32 -4.96
N LEU A 389 -12.31 9.47 -5.67
CA LEU A 389 -12.31 9.30 -7.11
C LEU A 389 -12.90 7.92 -7.41
N GLU A 390 -13.37 7.70 -8.64
CA GLU A 390 -14.11 6.48 -9.00
C GLU A 390 -13.50 5.82 -10.24
N LEU A 391 -13.28 4.51 -10.20
CA LEU A 391 -13.03 3.70 -11.39
C LEU A 391 -14.26 2.81 -11.66
N PRO A 392 -14.64 2.58 -12.92
CA PRO A 392 -15.74 1.68 -13.23
C PRO A 392 -15.41 0.24 -12.83
N LEU A 393 -16.42 -0.54 -12.46
CA LEU A 393 -16.31 -1.99 -12.41
C LEU A 393 -15.92 -2.53 -13.80
N PRO A 394 -14.95 -3.45 -13.91
CA PRO A 394 -14.60 -4.04 -15.20
C PRO A 394 -15.77 -4.86 -15.78
N THR A 395 -15.98 -4.70 -17.08
CA THR A 395 -16.87 -5.53 -17.89
C THR A 395 -16.34 -6.96 -17.99
N ASP A 396 -17.24 -7.89 -18.30
CA ASP A 396 -16.94 -9.27 -18.65
C ASP A 396 -16.03 -9.31 -19.89
N ASP A 397 -15.30 -10.41 -20.11
CA ASP A 397 -14.27 -10.49 -21.16
C ASP A 397 -14.84 -10.36 -22.59
N ASN A 398 -16.15 -10.53 -22.75
CA ASN A 398 -16.86 -10.27 -24.00
C ASN A 398 -17.39 -8.83 -24.13
N GLY A 399 -16.95 -7.92 -23.25
CA GLY A 399 -17.36 -6.52 -23.18
C GLY A 399 -18.76 -6.29 -22.60
N THR A 400 -19.43 -7.34 -22.12
CA THR A 400 -20.77 -7.21 -21.52
C THR A 400 -20.69 -7.01 -20.00
N GLN A 401 -21.82 -6.76 -19.35
CA GLN A 401 -21.87 -6.63 -17.90
C GLN A 401 -23.07 -7.44 -17.39
N ASN A 402 -23.07 -8.74 -17.73
CA ASN A 402 -24.25 -9.60 -17.56
C ASN A 402 -24.24 -10.34 -16.22
N ARG A 403 -23.08 -10.44 -15.58
CA ARG A 403 -22.94 -11.00 -14.23
C ARG A 403 -23.47 -10.02 -13.20
N VAL A 404 -24.73 -10.20 -12.82
CA VAL A 404 -25.45 -9.34 -11.86
C VAL A 404 -25.91 -10.12 -10.62
N ARG A 405 -25.28 -11.27 -10.35
CA ARG A 405 -25.48 -12.10 -9.16
C ARG A 405 -24.14 -12.65 -8.68
N CYS A 406 -23.99 -12.89 -7.39
CA CYS A 406 -22.72 -13.31 -6.81
C CYS A 406 -22.30 -14.71 -7.28
N GLU A 407 -23.26 -15.62 -7.48
CA GLU A 407 -23.00 -16.95 -8.03
C GLU A 407 -22.46 -16.86 -9.46
N THR A 408 -22.91 -15.85 -10.23
CA THR A 408 -22.41 -15.62 -11.58
C THR A 408 -21.05 -14.93 -11.60
N PHE A 409 -20.65 -14.26 -10.51
CA PHE A 409 -19.32 -13.68 -10.35
C PHE A 409 -18.23 -14.75 -10.09
N GLN A 410 -18.56 -16.01 -9.77
CA GLN A 410 -17.65 -17.18 -9.77
C GLN A 410 -16.23 -16.95 -9.19
N GLN A 411 -16.10 -16.30 -8.02
CA GLN A 411 -14.80 -15.99 -7.40
C GLN A 411 -13.91 -15.03 -8.21
N ASP A 412 -14.49 -14.28 -9.15
CA ASP A 412 -13.79 -13.29 -9.93
C ASP A 412 -13.63 -11.98 -9.14
N ALA A 413 -12.40 -11.70 -8.72
CA ALA A 413 -12.03 -10.51 -7.95
C ALA A 413 -11.77 -9.26 -8.83
N ARG A 414 -12.45 -9.14 -9.98
CA ARG A 414 -12.09 -8.10 -10.97
C ARG A 414 -12.34 -6.69 -10.46
N GLY A 415 -11.29 -5.88 -10.48
CA GLY A 415 -11.31 -4.46 -10.19
C GLY A 415 -10.05 -3.80 -10.72
N PHE A 416 -10.18 -2.77 -11.57
CA PHE A 416 -9.03 -1.99 -12.08
C PHE A 416 -8.19 -1.35 -10.96
N ILE A 417 -8.74 -1.28 -9.75
CA ILE A 417 -8.10 -0.67 -8.59
C ILE A 417 -7.10 -1.58 -7.87
N ASN A 418 -7.17 -2.90 -8.08
CA ASN A 418 -6.29 -3.88 -7.44
C ASN A 418 -4.88 -3.88 -8.08
N GLY A 419 -4.27 -2.71 -8.13
CA GLY A 419 -2.95 -2.43 -8.68
C GLY A 419 -1.95 -1.95 -7.62
N LEU A 420 -0.69 -1.89 -8.02
CA LEU A 420 0.46 -1.46 -7.23
C LEU A 420 0.82 -0.01 -7.56
N ILE A 421 0.87 0.86 -6.54
CA ILE A 421 1.60 2.13 -6.63
C ILE A 421 3.04 1.85 -6.21
N VAL A 422 3.98 2.20 -7.08
CA VAL A 422 5.42 2.11 -6.77
C VAL A 422 6.11 3.33 -7.35
N ASN A 423 6.63 4.18 -6.47
CA ASN A 423 7.31 5.44 -6.82
C ASN A 423 6.51 6.26 -7.84
N LYS A 424 6.95 6.33 -9.10
CA LYS A 424 6.32 7.14 -10.16
C LYS A 424 5.47 6.30 -11.11
N SER A 425 5.10 5.08 -10.75
CA SER A 425 4.25 4.20 -11.55
C SER A 425 3.01 3.73 -10.80
N PHE A 426 1.90 3.60 -11.53
CA PHE A 426 0.74 2.82 -11.10
C PHE A 426 0.54 1.65 -12.07
N ILE A 427 0.85 0.45 -11.59
CA ILE A 427 0.75 -0.80 -12.34
C ILE A 427 -0.56 -1.46 -11.93
N PHE A 428 -1.50 -1.59 -12.86
CA PHE A 428 -2.88 -1.94 -12.54
C PHE A 428 -3.40 -3.09 -13.42
N PRO A 429 -4.37 -3.88 -12.93
CA PRO A 429 -4.92 -4.98 -13.71
C PRO A 429 -5.78 -4.45 -14.85
N SER A 430 -5.52 -4.90 -16.07
CA SER A 430 -6.48 -4.87 -17.16
C SER A 430 -7.19 -6.23 -17.28
N TYR A 431 -8.32 -6.26 -17.99
CA TYR A 431 -9.03 -7.51 -18.29
C TYR A 431 -9.15 -7.70 -19.81
N SER A 432 -8.03 -7.42 -20.47
CA SER A 432 -7.89 -7.49 -21.92
C SER A 432 -6.44 -7.73 -22.31
N ASN A 433 -6.26 -8.43 -23.43
CA ASN A 433 -5.00 -8.46 -24.17
C ASN A 433 -5.16 -7.65 -25.48
N ASP A 434 -4.19 -7.77 -26.37
CA ASP A 434 -4.17 -7.08 -27.67
C ASP A 434 -5.27 -7.53 -28.66
N ILE A 435 -6.04 -8.57 -28.33
CA ILE A 435 -6.97 -9.25 -29.26
C ILE A 435 -8.41 -9.32 -28.71
N ASP A 436 -8.54 -9.72 -27.44
CA ASP A 436 -9.79 -10.04 -26.74
C ASP A 436 -9.89 -9.30 -25.39
N GLY A 437 -11.09 -9.30 -24.80
CA GLY A 437 -11.33 -8.71 -23.48
C GLY A 437 -11.99 -7.33 -23.54
N ASN A 438 -11.88 -6.58 -22.46
CA ASN A 438 -12.44 -5.24 -22.32
C ASN A 438 -11.49 -4.09 -22.72
N SER A 439 -10.77 -4.22 -23.83
CA SER A 439 -9.68 -3.30 -24.21
C SER A 439 -10.12 -1.84 -24.31
N GLN A 440 -11.33 -1.56 -24.81
CA GLN A 440 -11.87 -0.20 -24.84
C GLN A 440 -12.02 0.38 -23.42
N GLN A 441 -12.62 -0.36 -22.50
CA GLN A 441 -12.79 0.08 -21.13
C GLN A 441 -11.44 0.25 -20.42
N THR A 442 -10.47 -0.63 -20.70
CA THR A 442 -9.10 -0.50 -20.21
C THR A 442 -8.48 0.83 -20.67
N GLN A 443 -8.63 1.23 -21.94
CA GLN A 443 -8.12 2.52 -22.43
C GLN A 443 -8.82 3.72 -21.77
N GLU A 444 -10.14 3.66 -21.57
CA GLU A 444 -10.89 4.70 -20.85
C GLU A 444 -10.37 4.86 -19.40
N VAL A 445 -10.07 3.74 -18.73
CA VAL A 445 -9.49 3.73 -17.39
C VAL A 445 -8.06 4.27 -17.37
N VAL A 446 -7.23 3.98 -18.38
CA VAL A 446 -5.89 4.58 -18.51
C VAL A 446 -5.96 6.10 -18.56
N GLU A 447 -6.86 6.67 -19.37
CA GLU A 447 -7.00 8.13 -19.46
C GLU A 447 -7.54 8.74 -18.16
N LEU A 448 -8.44 8.04 -17.47
CA LEU A 448 -8.94 8.45 -16.17
C LEU A 448 -7.82 8.45 -15.11
N LEU A 449 -7.02 7.39 -15.07
CA LEU A 449 -5.88 7.27 -14.16
C LEU A 449 -4.81 8.33 -14.43
N LYS A 450 -4.51 8.67 -15.69
CA LYS A 450 -3.62 9.79 -16.03
C LYS A 450 -4.12 11.12 -15.48
N SER A 451 -5.44 11.32 -15.44
CA SER A 451 -6.04 12.54 -14.86
C SER A 451 -5.99 12.54 -13.33
N TYR A 452 -6.12 11.37 -12.70
CA TYR A 452 -6.13 11.21 -11.24
C TYR A 452 -4.72 11.20 -10.64
N LEU A 453 -3.73 10.74 -11.41
CA LEU A 453 -2.36 10.53 -11.01
C LEU A 453 -1.38 11.26 -11.96
N PRO A 454 -1.38 12.61 -12.00
CA PRO A 454 -0.46 13.35 -12.86
C PRO A 454 1.01 13.00 -12.61
N GLY A 455 1.74 12.82 -13.70
CA GLY A 455 3.16 12.43 -13.69
C GLY A 455 3.43 10.95 -13.41
N TYR A 456 2.40 10.14 -13.09
CA TYR A 456 2.58 8.70 -12.97
C TYR A 456 2.64 8.02 -14.34
N ARG A 457 3.51 7.02 -14.47
CA ARG A 457 3.45 6.05 -15.56
C ARG A 457 2.35 5.02 -15.25
N ILE A 458 1.31 5.01 -16.08
CA ILE A 458 0.17 4.11 -15.93
C ILE A 458 0.41 2.85 -16.77
N VAL A 459 0.49 1.68 -16.13
CA VAL A 459 0.87 0.41 -16.76
C VAL A 459 -0.22 -0.65 -16.57
N PRO A 460 -1.04 -0.95 -17.60
CA PRO A 460 -1.99 -2.05 -17.54
C PRO A 460 -1.27 -3.40 -17.70
N ILE A 461 -1.70 -4.42 -16.95
CA ILE A 461 -1.26 -5.82 -17.08
C ILE A 461 -2.48 -6.75 -17.09
N ASP A 462 -2.58 -7.62 -18.09
CA ASP A 462 -3.74 -8.51 -18.25
C ASP A 462 -3.83 -9.52 -17.10
N SER A 463 -4.88 -9.36 -16.28
CA SER A 463 -5.09 -10.13 -15.06
C SER A 463 -6.27 -11.10 -15.17
N ARG A 464 -6.78 -11.39 -16.38
CA ARG A 464 -7.91 -12.31 -16.59
C ARG A 464 -7.70 -13.70 -15.99
N VAL A 465 -6.46 -14.19 -15.94
CA VAL A 465 -6.15 -15.51 -15.36
C VAL A 465 -5.89 -15.46 -13.85
N LEU A 466 -5.63 -14.27 -13.27
CA LEU A 466 -5.50 -14.09 -11.82
C LEU A 466 -6.84 -13.82 -11.15
N SER A 467 -7.73 -13.07 -11.81
CA SER A 467 -8.99 -12.62 -11.22
C SER A 467 -9.86 -13.75 -10.67
N PRO A 468 -10.06 -14.87 -11.40
CA PRO A 468 -10.79 -16.04 -10.90
C PRO A 468 -10.08 -16.77 -9.76
N LEU A 469 -8.80 -16.44 -9.51
CA LEU A 469 -8.02 -16.93 -8.37
C LEU A 469 -8.16 -16.05 -7.12
N GLY A 470 -9.03 -15.03 -7.16
CA GLY A 470 -9.34 -14.20 -6.01
C GLY A 470 -8.50 -12.94 -5.85
N GLY A 471 -7.70 -12.55 -6.86
CA GLY A 471 -6.88 -11.34 -6.79
C GLY A 471 -6.29 -10.90 -8.13
N ALA A 472 -5.49 -9.85 -8.13
CA ALA A 472 -4.80 -9.34 -9.32
C ALA A 472 -3.39 -8.80 -8.98
N ILE A 473 -2.95 -7.73 -9.65
CA ILE A 473 -1.58 -7.19 -9.57
C ILE A 473 -1.16 -6.82 -8.14
N HIS A 474 -2.04 -6.17 -7.38
CA HIS A 474 -1.74 -5.79 -6.02
C HIS A 474 -1.52 -7.00 -5.12
N CYS A 475 -2.28 -8.09 -5.32
CA CYS A 475 -2.24 -9.30 -4.50
C CYS A 475 -0.95 -10.12 -4.69
N ILE A 476 -0.24 -9.98 -5.81
CA ILE A 476 1.01 -10.69 -6.11
C ILE A 476 2.27 -9.85 -5.86
N THR A 477 2.13 -8.68 -5.24
CA THR A 477 3.23 -7.73 -4.98
C THR A 477 3.25 -7.27 -3.52
N MET A 478 4.44 -7.01 -3.00
CA MET A 478 4.63 -6.29 -1.73
C MET A 478 5.71 -5.24 -1.89
N GLN A 479 5.36 -3.96 -1.73
CA GLN A 479 6.33 -2.87 -1.75
C GLN A 479 7.21 -2.89 -0.50
N ILE A 480 8.50 -2.61 -0.68
CA ILE A 480 9.47 -2.51 0.40
C ILE A 480 9.81 -1.03 0.58
N PRO A 481 9.43 -0.40 1.71
CA PRO A 481 9.67 1.02 1.94
C PRO A 481 11.17 1.37 1.85
N ALA A 482 11.48 2.57 1.34
CA ALA A 482 12.85 2.97 1.10
C ALA A 482 13.68 3.17 2.38
N GLU A 483 14.96 2.81 2.33
CA GLU A 483 15.90 3.27 3.35
C GLU A 483 16.14 4.78 3.23
N ASN A 484 16.41 5.43 4.37
CA ASN A 484 16.64 6.88 4.43
C ASN A 484 15.49 7.70 3.77
N PRO A 485 14.22 7.48 4.14
CA PRO A 485 13.11 8.22 3.54
C PRO A 485 13.17 9.69 3.97
N VAL A 486 12.78 10.59 3.08
CA VAL A 486 12.46 11.98 3.49
C VAL A 486 10.96 12.03 3.69
N TYR A 487 10.54 12.14 4.94
CA TYR A 487 9.13 12.24 5.27
C TYR A 487 8.65 13.68 5.09
N ILE A 488 7.67 13.87 4.20
CA ILE A 488 7.02 15.16 3.97
C ILE A 488 5.53 15.01 4.33
N LYS A 489 5.05 15.85 5.24
CA LYS A 489 3.62 16.02 5.56
C LYS A 489 3.21 17.44 5.18
N HIS A 490 2.37 17.55 4.16
CA HIS A 490 1.94 18.83 3.62
C HIS A 490 0.46 18.80 3.24
N LYS A 491 -0.32 19.73 3.80
CA LYS A 491 -1.72 19.94 3.42
C LYS A 491 -1.78 20.75 2.13
N ALA A 492 -1.94 20.06 1.01
CA ALA A 492 -2.01 20.75 -0.27
C ALA A 492 -3.26 21.63 -0.40
N ILE A 493 -3.02 22.91 -0.74
CA ILE A 493 -4.02 23.88 -1.21
C ILE A 493 -4.60 23.36 -2.52
N ARG A 494 -5.93 23.29 -2.60
CA ARG A 494 -6.68 22.78 -3.75
C ARG A 494 -7.96 23.57 -3.98
N GLY A 495 -8.48 23.49 -5.19
CA GLY A 495 -9.78 24.09 -5.54
C GLY A 495 -9.71 25.61 -5.68
N ILE A 496 -10.79 26.30 -5.31
CA ILE A 496 -10.89 27.76 -5.42
C ILE A 496 -10.46 28.41 -4.10
N VAL A 497 -9.53 29.35 -4.19
CA VAL A 497 -9.08 30.18 -3.08
C VAL A 497 -9.53 31.62 -3.32
N SER A 498 -10.19 32.23 -2.34
CA SER A 498 -10.70 33.61 -2.44
C SER A 498 -9.79 34.65 -1.80
N THR A 499 -8.81 34.23 -1.00
CA THR A 499 -7.83 35.14 -0.41
C THR A 499 -6.78 35.52 -1.45
N LYS A 500 -6.43 36.79 -1.49
CA LYS A 500 -5.33 37.27 -2.33
C LYS A 500 -3.99 36.84 -1.71
N ALA A 501 -3.00 36.59 -2.57
CA ALA A 501 -1.62 36.30 -2.18
C ALA A 501 -1.05 37.31 -1.15
N PRO A 502 -0.07 36.92 -0.31
CA PRO A 502 0.74 35.70 -0.39
C PRO A 502 0.00 34.43 0.04
N TYR A 503 0.25 33.31 -0.65
CA TYR A 503 -0.24 31.99 -0.24
C TYR A 503 0.82 31.29 0.59
N GLU A 504 0.48 30.96 1.83
CA GLU A 504 1.35 30.20 2.72
C GLU A 504 1.42 28.74 2.31
N ILE A 505 2.64 28.21 2.26
CA ILE A 505 2.94 26.81 2.00
C ILE A 505 3.71 26.29 3.20
N ALA A 506 3.09 25.38 3.95
CA ALA A 506 3.65 24.80 5.16
C ALA A 506 3.81 23.28 5.03
N ALA A 507 4.95 22.74 5.44
CA ALA A 507 5.20 21.31 5.44
C ALA A 507 6.02 20.89 6.67
N VAL A 508 5.64 19.80 7.31
CA VAL A 508 6.53 19.12 8.26
C VAL A 508 7.45 18.21 7.44
N VAL A 509 8.76 18.41 7.60
CA VAL A 509 9.78 17.62 6.88
C VAL A 509 10.74 17.00 7.88
N GLU A 510 10.85 15.69 7.85
CA GLU A 510 11.67 14.91 8.77
C GLU A 510 12.59 13.97 7.99
N HIS A 511 13.82 13.85 8.45
CA HIS A 511 14.84 12.96 7.92
C HIS A 511 15.89 12.74 9.03
N ARG A 512 16.58 11.59 9.02
CA ARG A 512 17.62 11.27 10.03
C ARG A 512 18.79 12.26 10.03
N ASP A 513 19.24 12.63 8.83
CA ASP A 513 20.25 13.66 8.62
C ASP A 513 19.62 15.04 8.51
N SER A 514 20.40 16.07 8.78
CA SER A 514 19.99 17.46 8.58
C SER A 514 19.59 17.76 7.14
N LEU A 515 18.56 18.59 6.99
CA LEU A 515 18.12 19.14 5.71
C LEU A 515 18.92 20.39 5.36
N VAL A 516 19.29 20.53 4.09
CA VAL A 516 19.99 21.69 3.53
C VAL A 516 19.00 22.76 3.12
N LYS A 517 17.95 22.37 2.39
CA LYS A 517 16.93 23.28 1.88
C LYS A 517 15.61 22.57 1.68
N VAL A 518 14.53 23.28 1.98
CA VAL A 518 13.17 22.90 1.58
C VAL A 518 12.63 24.05 0.74
N ASN A 519 12.08 23.73 -0.43
CA ASN A 519 11.57 24.72 -1.37
C ASN A 519 10.18 24.34 -1.86
N CYS A 520 9.34 25.36 -2.05
CA CYS A 520 8.16 25.28 -2.88
C CYS A 520 8.51 25.76 -4.30
N HIS A 521 8.30 24.90 -5.29
CA HIS A 521 8.40 25.24 -6.70
C HIS A 521 7.00 25.53 -7.20
N TRP A 522 6.76 26.71 -7.79
CA TRP A 522 5.42 27.11 -8.22
C TRP A 522 5.44 27.82 -9.57
N ARG A 523 4.31 27.79 -10.27
CA ARG A 523 4.12 28.53 -11.53
C ARG A 523 2.64 28.86 -11.75
N ILE A 524 2.39 29.82 -12.63
CA ILE A 524 1.06 29.98 -13.22
C ILE A 524 0.90 28.89 -14.28
N LYS A 525 -0.26 28.22 -14.31
CA LYS A 525 -0.54 27.14 -15.26
C LYS A 525 -0.21 27.54 -16.70
N GLY A 526 0.55 26.68 -17.37
CA GLY A 526 1.04 26.91 -18.74
C GLY A 526 2.33 27.73 -18.85
N HIS A 527 2.82 28.31 -17.75
CA HIS A 527 4.15 28.94 -17.74
C HIS A 527 5.26 27.86 -17.80
N PRO A 528 6.31 28.02 -18.63
CA PRO A 528 7.30 26.96 -18.82
C PRO A 528 8.31 26.83 -17.66
N VAL A 529 8.42 27.84 -16.80
CA VAL A 529 9.42 27.90 -15.72
C VAL A 529 8.74 27.82 -14.36
N TRP A 530 9.32 27.02 -13.46
CA TRP A 530 9.01 26.96 -12.04
C TRP A 530 9.80 28.03 -11.28
N PHE A 531 9.10 28.91 -10.57
CA PHE A 531 9.67 29.84 -9.62
C PHE A 531 9.90 29.14 -8.28
N ILE A 532 10.91 29.59 -7.52
CA ILE A 532 11.27 29.00 -6.23
C ILE A 532 10.87 29.95 -5.10
N ALA A 533 10.06 29.45 -4.19
CA ALA A 533 9.83 30.04 -2.87
C ALA A 533 10.55 29.20 -1.82
N SER A 534 11.68 29.69 -1.31
CA SER A 534 12.43 29.02 -0.25
C SER A 534 11.64 29.01 1.05
N MET A 535 11.60 27.85 1.70
CA MET A 535 10.84 27.63 2.93
C MET A 535 11.78 27.76 4.13
N GLN A 536 11.40 28.58 5.10
CA GLN A 536 12.16 28.82 6.34
C GLN A 536 11.80 27.76 7.38
N ALA A 537 12.81 27.25 8.10
CA ALA A 537 12.63 26.24 9.13
C ALA A 537 12.20 26.86 10.47
N LEU A 538 11.26 26.20 11.13
CA LEU A 538 10.87 26.35 12.52
C LEU A 538 10.80 24.94 13.13
N ASP A 539 11.94 24.44 13.61
CA ASP A 539 12.15 23.02 13.94
C ASP A 539 11.89 22.10 12.72
N SER A 540 10.96 21.14 12.82
CA SER A 540 10.58 20.25 11.70
C SER A 540 9.57 20.87 10.75
N LEU A 541 9.01 22.03 11.08
CA LEU A 541 8.09 22.77 10.22
C LEU A 541 8.86 23.68 9.27
N TYR A 542 8.51 23.65 7.99
CA TYR A 542 9.03 24.55 6.97
C TYR A 542 7.89 25.39 6.40
N VAL A 543 8.07 26.71 6.33
CA VAL A 543 7.06 27.66 5.82
C VAL A 543 7.65 28.55 4.74
N GLY A 544 6.99 28.59 3.58
CA GLY A 544 7.30 29.51 2.49
C GLY A 544 6.05 30.19 1.96
N PHE A 545 6.22 31.19 1.10
CA PHE A 545 5.11 31.97 0.57
C PHE A 545 5.19 32.07 -0.95
N ILE A 546 4.12 31.71 -1.63
CA ILE A 546 3.94 32.02 -3.06
C ILE A 546 3.51 33.50 -3.14
N ALA A 547 4.42 34.34 -3.64
CA ALA A 547 4.30 35.80 -3.63
C ALA A 547 3.64 36.40 -4.90
N ASN A 548 3.48 37.73 -4.89
CA ASN A 548 2.73 38.55 -5.84
C ASN A 548 2.94 38.24 -7.33
N GLY A 549 1.86 38.39 -8.12
CA GLY A 549 1.80 38.13 -9.56
C GLY A 549 0.58 37.31 -9.97
N VAL A 550 -0.09 36.69 -8.99
CA VAL A 550 -1.35 35.95 -9.19
C VAL A 550 -2.50 36.95 -9.36
N GLN A 551 -3.10 36.94 -10.56
CA GLN A 551 -4.29 37.71 -10.91
C GLN A 551 -5.54 36.85 -10.75
N ASP A 552 -6.70 37.51 -10.63
CA ASP A 552 -8.00 36.85 -10.59
C ASP A 552 -8.17 35.86 -11.75
N GLY A 553 -8.70 34.68 -11.44
CA GLY A 553 -8.97 33.62 -12.39
C GLY A 553 -7.76 32.77 -12.79
N LEU A 554 -6.55 33.06 -12.30
CA LEU A 554 -5.36 32.25 -12.60
C LEU A 554 -5.31 30.97 -11.75
N GLU A 555 -4.82 29.90 -12.38
CA GLU A 555 -4.51 28.63 -11.71
C GLU A 555 -3.01 28.57 -11.41
N ILE A 556 -2.69 28.26 -10.15
CA ILE A 556 -1.33 28.07 -9.65
C ILE A 556 -1.07 26.57 -9.58
N GLU A 557 0.08 26.14 -10.08
CA GLU A 557 0.61 24.78 -9.94
C GLU A 557 1.83 24.84 -9.03
N TYR A 558 2.01 23.88 -8.12
CA TYR A 558 3.17 23.83 -7.24
C TYR A 558 3.51 22.41 -6.73
N TYR A 559 4.75 22.21 -6.31
CA TYR A 559 5.24 21.02 -5.63
C TYR A 559 6.36 21.39 -4.65
N LEU A 560 6.71 20.48 -3.75
CA LEU A 560 7.77 20.69 -2.76
C LEU A 560 9.01 19.85 -3.09
N THR A 561 10.16 20.35 -2.67
CA THR A 561 11.42 19.59 -2.64
C THR A 561 12.09 19.74 -1.29
N ALA A 562 12.71 18.65 -0.82
CA ALA A 562 13.55 18.65 0.36
C ALA A 562 14.90 18.01 0.02
N GLU A 563 15.99 18.74 0.25
CA GLU A 563 17.35 18.29 0.03
C GLU A 563 18.03 18.01 1.36
N THR A 564 18.59 16.81 1.49
CA THR A 564 19.36 16.36 2.66
C THR A 564 20.84 16.73 2.50
N ILE A 565 21.58 16.75 3.60
CA ILE A 565 23.03 17.05 3.58
C ILE A 565 23.87 16.04 2.78
N ASN A 566 23.36 14.83 2.59
CA ASN A 566 24.01 13.80 1.78
C ASN A 566 23.69 13.91 0.27
N GLY A 567 22.86 14.90 -0.12
CA GLY A 567 22.52 15.19 -1.51
C GLY A 567 21.26 14.51 -2.03
N LYS A 568 20.57 13.67 -1.23
CA LYS A 568 19.24 13.13 -1.61
C LYS A 568 18.24 14.28 -1.71
N ILE A 569 17.52 14.35 -2.84
CA ILE A 569 16.43 15.29 -3.08
C ILE A 569 15.13 14.49 -3.17
N ALA A 570 14.21 14.75 -2.26
CA ALA A 570 12.87 14.20 -2.29
C ALA A 570 11.86 15.22 -2.84
N ASN A 571 10.92 14.73 -3.63
CA ASN A 571 9.84 15.50 -4.23
C ASN A 571 8.51 15.19 -3.55
N TYR A 572 7.63 16.20 -3.43
CA TYR A 572 6.25 16.00 -2.98
C TYR A 572 5.27 16.79 -3.87
N PRO A 573 4.42 16.12 -4.68
CA PRO A 573 4.30 14.67 -4.82
C PRO A 573 5.56 14.02 -5.42
N ILE A 574 5.71 12.71 -5.26
CA ILE A 574 6.90 11.96 -5.72
C ILE A 574 7.15 12.07 -7.24
N THR A 575 6.08 12.28 -8.01
CA THR A 575 6.10 12.44 -9.48
C THR A 575 6.47 13.83 -9.97
N ALA A 576 6.78 14.78 -9.08
CA ALA A 576 7.19 16.12 -9.50
C ALA A 576 8.47 16.09 -10.36
N PRO A 577 8.62 17.02 -11.32
CA PRO A 577 7.75 18.17 -11.59
C PRO A 577 6.50 17.87 -12.45
N ASP A 578 6.38 16.66 -12.99
CA ASP A 578 5.25 16.29 -13.87
C ASP A 578 3.95 16.09 -13.09
N GLY A 579 4.06 15.62 -11.85
CA GLY A 579 2.99 15.68 -10.85
C GLY A 579 3.10 16.92 -9.97
N TYR A 580 1.97 17.53 -9.65
CA TYR A 580 1.90 18.76 -8.86
C TYR A 580 0.52 18.94 -8.23
N PHE A 581 0.45 19.80 -7.22
CA PHE A 581 -0.80 20.31 -6.68
C PHE A 581 -1.24 21.55 -7.46
N SER A 582 -2.55 21.80 -7.54
CA SER A 582 -3.04 23.05 -8.12
C SER A 582 -4.24 23.64 -7.38
N PHE A 583 -4.34 24.96 -7.44
CA PHE A 583 -5.51 25.72 -6.97
C PHE A 583 -5.72 26.94 -7.85
N LYS A 584 -6.95 27.47 -7.85
CA LYS A 584 -7.36 28.63 -8.64
C LYS A 584 -7.67 29.79 -7.71
N TYR A 585 -7.05 30.95 -7.94
CA TYR A 585 -7.46 32.18 -7.28
C TYR A 585 -8.71 32.74 -7.96
N MET A 586 -9.73 33.06 -7.16
CA MET A 586 -10.89 33.82 -7.63
C MET A 586 -11.20 34.95 -6.66
N ASP A 587 -11.15 36.17 -7.16
CA ASP A 587 -11.54 37.36 -6.41
C ASP A 587 -13.07 37.34 -6.21
N PRO A 588 -13.58 37.35 -4.96
CA PRO A 588 -15.01 37.43 -4.73
C PRO A 588 -15.52 38.78 -5.26
N ALA A 589 -16.33 38.76 -6.31
CA ALA A 589 -16.85 39.96 -6.97
C ALA A 589 -17.51 40.97 -5.99
N SER A 590 -16.88 42.15 -5.85
CA SER A 590 -17.42 43.48 -5.47
C SER A 590 -18.55 43.61 -4.44
N VAL A 591 -18.65 42.73 -3.44
CA VAL A 591 -19.08 43.18 -2.11
C VAL A 591 -17.79 43.33 -1.35
N ALA A 592 -17.37 44.58 -1.11
CA ALA A 592 -16.20 44.85 -0.30
C ALA A 592 -16.34 44.06 1.00
N ASP A 593 -15.44 43.11 1.25
CA ASP A 593 -15.27 42.55 2.57
C ASP A 593 -15.15 43.74 3.53
N PHE A 594 -15.98 43.74 4.56
CA PHE A 594 -16.03 44.82 5.54
C PHE A 594 -14.67 44.86 6.26
N SER A 595 -13.73 45.66 5.75
CA SER A 595 -12.36 45.80 6.23
C SER A 595 -12.28 46.76 7.42
N GLY A 596 -13.13 46.55 8.43
CA GLY A 596 -13.32 47.48 9.55
C GLY A 596 -13.05 46.90 10.94
N VAL A 597 -12.67 45.62 11.03
CA VAL A 597 -12.46 44.94 12.31
C VAL A 597 -10.99 44.55 12.44
N GLU A 598 -10.24 45.27 13.26
CA GLU A 598 -8.84 44.95 13.58
C GLU A 598 -8.82 43.96 14.75
N ILE A 599 -8.22 42.79 14.53
CA ILE A 599 -8.02 41.75 15.54
C ILE A 599 -6.58 41.86 16.05
N ALA A 600 -6.42 42.23 17.31
CA ALA A 600 -5.12 42.20 17.98
C ALA A 600 -5.04 40.99 18.91
N ILE A 601 -3.90 40.28 18.89
CA ILE A 601 -3.61 39.15 19.79
C ILE A 601 -2.48 39.55 20.72
N SER A 602 -2.69 39.43 22.03
CA SER A 602 -1.63 39.66 23.03
C SER A 602 -1.72 38.71 24.22
N PRO A 603 -0.62 38.27 24.85
CA PRO A 603 0.75 38.45 24.39
C PRO A 603 1.05 37.63 23.13
N ASN A 604 1.89 38.17 22.25
CA ASN A 604 2.42 37.47 21.08
C ASN A 604 3.93 37.79 21.00
N PRO A 605 4.83 36.87 21.42
CA PRO A 605 4.57 35.45 21.67
C PRO A 605 3.75 35.17 22.95
N ALA A 606 2.89 34.15 22.88
CA ALA A 606 2.03 33.65 23.94
C ALA A 606 2.69 32.49 24.70
N THR A 607 2.42 32.38 26.00
CA THR A 607 2.88 31.25 26.83
C THR A 607 1.70 30.42 27.34
N GLU A 608 0.84 30.97 28.18
CA GLU A 608 -0.30 30.24 28.75
C GLU A 608 -1.64 30.66 28.15
N TYR A 609 -1.73 31.87 27.63
CA TYR A 609 -2.99 32.42 27.13
C TYR A 609 -2.73 33.46 26.03
N ILE A 610 -3.78 33.71 25.25
CA ILE A 610 -3.90 34.89 24.38
C ILE A 610 -5.17 35.65 24.74
N GLU A 611 -5.12 36.96 24.61
CA GLU A 611 -6.27 37.86 24.63
C GLU A 611 -6.50 38.39 23.22
N ILE A 612 -7.74 38.26 22.77
CA ILE A 612 -8.21 38.77 21.48
C ILE A 612 -8.88 40.10 21.76
N SER A 613 -8.33 41.17 21.23
CA SER A 613 -8.98 42.47 21.22
C SER A 613 -9.54 42.75 19.84
N ILE A 614 -10.83 43.07 19.79
CA ILE A 614 -11.54 43.47 18.59
C ILE A 614 -11.86 44.96 18.71
N SER A 615 -11.30 45.80 17.83
CA SER A 615 -11.64 47.22 17.81
C SER A 615 -12.97 47.46 17.07
N GLU A 616 -13.99 48.01 17.74
CA GLU A 616 -15.21 48.50 17.09
C GLU A 616 -14.94 49.81 16.33
N LEU A 617 -15.47 49.93 15.11
CA LEU A 617 -15.72 51.22 14.45
C LEU A 617 -17.23 51.48 14.38
N ASN A 618 -17.65 52.47 15.17
CA ASN A 618 -18.93 53.19 15.15
C ASN A 618 -20.24 52.37 15.20
N SER A 619 -20.81 52.35 16.41
CA SER A 619 -22.23 52.54 16.73
C SER A 619 -23.24 52.32 15.60
N GLY A 620 -23.69 51.07 15.46
CA GLY A 620 -24.96 50.76 14.81
C GLY A 620 -24.90 49.64 13.79
N LEU A 621 -24.53 48.42 14.19
CA LEU A 621 -24.98 47.17 13.57
C LEU A 621 -24.62 45.96 14.45
N GLN A 622 -25.44 44.93 14.30
CA GLN A 622 -25.68 43.71 15.08
C GLN A 622 -24.51 43.00 15.79
N THR A 623 -24.87 42.31 16.88
CA THR A 623 -24.11 41.26 17.57
C THR A 623 -23.35 40.35 16.60
N PHE A 624 -22.02 40.43 16.61
CA PHE A 624 -21.14 39.48 15.92
C PHE A 624 -20.99 38.22 16.77
N ALA A 625 -21.84 37.21 16.58
CA ALA A 625 -21.62 35.88 17.15
C ALA A 625 -20.82 35.03 16.16
N GLN A 626 -19.51 35.22 16.11
CA GLN A 626 -18.58 34.43 15.30
C GLN A 626 -17.77 33.52 16.22
N ASN A 627 -17.68 32.23 15.89
CA ASN A 627 -16.79 31.30 16.59
C ASN A 627 -15.33 31.77 16.42
N VAL A 628 -14.54 31.60 17.48
CA VAL A 628 -13.10 31.73 17.40
C VAL A 628 -12.53 30.35 17.18
N GLN A 629 -11.85 30.16 16.06
CA GLN A 629 -11.19 28.91 15.72
C GLN A 629 -9.69 29.16 15.66
N ILE A 630 -8.88 28.35 16.33
CA ILE A 630 -7.43 28.38 16.22
C ILE A 630 -7.01 27.18 15.39
N PHE A 631 -6.20 27.45 14.38
CA PHE A 631 -5.60 26.47 13.50
C PHE A 631 -4.10 26.42 13.74
N ASP A 632 -3.50 25.25 13.61
CA ASP A 632 -2.06 25.15 13.42
C ASP A 632 -1.66 25.54 11.98
N VAL A 633 -0.36 25.53 11.74
CA VAL A 633 0.30 25.80 10.45
C VAL A 633 -0.08 24.84 9.32
N LEU A 634 -0.58 23.64 9.62
CA LEU A 634 -1.07 22.70 8.60
C LEU A 634 -2.56 22.91 8.31
N GLY A 635 -3.17 23.93 8.92
CA GLY A 635 -4.60 24.20 8.83
C GLY A 635 -5.46 23.26 9.69
N LEU A 636 -4.87 22.55 10.66
CA LEU A 636 -5.62 21.74 11.63
C LEU A 636 -6.28 22.65 12.64
N GLU A 637 -7.61 22.60 12.77
CA GLU A 637 -8.28 23.24 13.90
C GLU A 637 -7.83 22.55 15.21
N VAL A 638 -7.12 23.28 16.06
CA VAL A 638 -6.59 22.81 17.34
C VAL A 638 -7.45 23.25 18.53
N LEU A 639 -8.28 24.27 18.35
CA LEU A 639 -9.13 24.85 19.39
C LEU A 639 -10.30 25.59 18.73
N SER A 640 -11.52 25.38 19.20
CA SER A 640 -12.66 26.23 18.88
C SER A 640 -13.39 26.64 20.15
N THR A 641 -13.64 27.94 20.32
CA THR A 641 -14.39 28.46 21.48
C THR A 641 -15.80 28.86 21.08
N SER A 642 -16.66 29.03 22.09
CA SER A 642 -17.95 29.70 21.94
C SER A 642 -17.80 31.08 21.27
N PRO A 643 -18.84 31.57 20.57
CA PRO A 643 -18.80 32.86 19.91
C PRO A 643 -18.46 34.00 20.86
N LEU A 644 -17.68 34.97 20.39
CA LEU A 644 -17.48 36.22 21.12
C LEU A 644 -18.81 36.96 21.23
N THR A 645 -19.21 37.36 22.43
CA THR A 645 -20.41 38.17 22.64
C THR A 645 -20.00 39.60 22.99
N SER A 646 -20.35 40.57 22.14
CA SER A 646 -20.19 41.97 22.49
C SER A 646 -21.27 42.35 23.52
N THR A 647 -20.92 42.40 24.81
CA THR A 647 -21.74 43.15 25.78
C THR A 647 -21.50 44.62 25.51
N GLY A 648 -22.54 45.37 25.10
CA GLY A 648 -22.48 46.72 24.51
C GLY A 648 -21.90 47.86 25.36
N SER A 649 -20.76 47.68 26.00
CA SER A 649 -19.96 48.72 26.64
C SER A 649 -18.50 48.26 26.76
N GLY A 650 -17.65 48.69 25.82
CA GLY A 650 -16.19 48.56 25.90
C GLY A 650 -15.64 47.23 25.35
N SER A 651 -14.52 47.34 24.61
CA SER A 651 -13.71 46.27 24.00
C SER A 651 -14.01 44.86 24.52
N GLY A 652 -14.59 44.01 23.67
CA GLY A 652 -14.79 42.59 23.96
C GLY A 652 -13.45 41.84 23.94
N ASN A 653 -12.69 41.92 25.02
CA ASN A 653 -11.49 41.10 25.20
C ASN A 653 -11.93 39.69 25.61
N SER A 654 -11.54 38.68 24.85
CA SER A 654 -11.70 37.27 25.26
C SER A 654 -10.34 36.63 25.41
N ARG A 655 -10.12 36.12 26.63
CA ARG A 655 -8.92 35.36 26.98
C ARG A 655 -9.13 33.90 26.65
N ILE A 656 -8.23 33.33 25.87
CA ILE A 656 -8.21 31.92 25.50
C ILE A 656 -6.97 31.29 26.13
N ASP A 657 -7.18 30.21 26.87
CA ASP A 657 -6.10 29.36 27.38
C ASP A 657 -5.48 28.58 26.21
N VAL A 658 -4.18 28.78 26.00
CA VAL A 658 -3.38 28.11 24.97
C VAL A 658 -2.21 27.34 25.58
N SER A 659 -2.20 27.15 26.91
CA SER A 659 -1.10 26.52 27.65
C SER A 659 -0.79 25.09 27.19
N TYR A 660 -1.82 24.37 26.72
CA TYR A 660 -1.74 23.01 26.22
C TYR A 660 -1.30 22.90 24.76
N LEU A 661 -1.28 24.02 24.01
CA LEU A 661 -0.78 24.01 22.64
C LEU A 661 0.74 23.82 22.66
N PRO A 662 1.29 22.92 21.81
CA PRO A 662 2.73 22.82 21.59
C PRO A 662 3.35 24.17 21.19
N ARG A 663 4.67 24.28 21.34
CA ARG A 663 5.41 25.43 20.79
C ARG A 663 5.23 25.47 19.28
N GLY A 664 4.93 26.64 18.71
CA GLY A 664 4.67 26.74 17.29
C GLY A 664 3.94 28.01 16.87
N ILE A 665 3.64 28.12 15.58
CA ILE A 665 2.84 29.20 15.00
C ILE A 665 1.40 28.72 14.92
N TYR A 666 0.46 29.62 15.21
CA TYR A 666 -0.97 29.37 15.19
C TYR A 666 -1.73 30.51 14.52
N TYR A 667 -2.86 30.18 13.89
CA TYR A 667 -3.75 31.11 13.21
C TYR A 667 -5.09 31.13 13.89
N ILE A 668 -5.50 32.29 14.39
CA ILE A 668 -6.87 32.50 14.84
C ILE A 668 -7.72 32.96 13.68
N ARG A 669 -8.88 32.33 13.48
CA ARG A 669 -9.90 32.76 12.52
C ARG A 669 -11.15 33.19 13.29
N ILE A 670 -11.65 34.37 12.94
CA ILE A 670 -12.92 34.91 13.43
C ILE A 670 -13.68 35.40 12.20
N GLY A 671 -14.65 34.60 11.73
CA GLY A 671 -15.28 34.82 10.43
C GLY A 671 -14.31 34.71 9.26
N SER A 672 -14.23 35.76 8.43
CA SER A 672 -13.28 35.83 7.31
C SER A 672 -11.90 36.35 7.70
N GLN A 673 -11.74 36.91 8.90
CA GLN A 673 -10.46 37.47 9.36
C GLN A 673 -9.59 36.38 9.99
N THR A 674 -8.29 36.41 9.69
CA THR A 674 -7.31 35.48 10.26
C THR A 674 -6.11 36.26 10.79
N GLN A 675 -5.67 35.98 12.03
CA GLN A 675 -4.53 36.64 12.68
C GLN A 675 -3.57 35.59 13.27
N MET A 676 -2.26 35.86 13.18
CA MET A 676 -1.23 34.91 13.62
C MET A 676 -0.75 35.20 15.05
N PHE A 677 -0.46 34.15 15.83
CA PHE A 677 0.34 34.26 17.06
C PHE A 677 1.36 33.13 17.19
N VAL A 678 2.43 33.40 17.93
CA VAL A 678 3.49 32.43 18.25
C VAL A 678 3.29 31.90 19.67
N LYS A 679 3.34 30.59 19.87
CA LYS A 679 3.33 29.91 21.17
C LYS A 679 4.75 29.49 21.55
N MET A 680 5.22 29.98 22.69
CA MET A 680 6.54 29.69 23.29
C MET A 680 6.49 28.63 24.38
#